data_AF-A0ABD5Y982-F1
#
_entry.id   AF-A0ABD5Y982-F1
#
_cell.length_a   1.000
_cell.length_b   1.000
_cell.length_c   1.000
_cell.angle_alpha   90.00
_cell.angle_beta   90.00
_cell.angle_gamma   90.00
#
_symmetry.space_group_name_H-M   'P 1'
#
loop_
_entity.id
_entity.type
_entity.pdbx_description
1 polymer ?
#
loop_
_entity_poly.entity_id
_entity_poly.type
_entity_poly.pdbx_seq_one_letter_code
_entity_poly.pdbx_strand_id
1 'polypeptide(L)'
;MSEEETIHVADVSEGIGGDATADPGSPVELPVVDVLTGRSFITGKSGSGKSNTASVVIENLLSNGFPVVVVDTDGEYYGLKEEYEILHAGADDECDIVVSPEHAEKLANLALEQNVPIILDVSGYLEEETANELLLEVVKQLFAKEKRMKKPFLLVIEECHEYIPEGGGMDETGKMLIKVGKRGRKHGLGIVGISQRPADVKKDFITQCDWLCWHRLTWDNDTKVVGRILGSKYASAVEDLADGEAFLMTDWDESIRRIQFHRKQTFDAGATPGLDDFERPELKSVSSDLVGELQSISDEEERRESELADLRQELDKRDQRIADLERELEEARDLSNMADQFAQALLGKAEAPYRGGGGAAAGGERSAVGAAGGAGNGGGDDAGGGGGDDAGGGGGDDDQSVLKSYDEAVAATEDGGEESDAADADGVAANADEAAVAAGEGPEDPDGAPDDVEPVTRADVAESALRFDDAVELGTREAVIEELRGRIEALPELSRGMLRHYRREGVSDPVAAHIDAGGDGDSGHAYSRHRPVRRAGLIRHAGRGHYAYAVPDLIREAYADRLDEASVREIVRAVETAFVPPAERSYPPDADPAEVDVGDGSGETGPEGEGGSADGDAAIGETASEDGGVVDSGDGDAMGAREEGERPTSALSDAARRLADRGSATDE
;
A
#
# COMPACT_ATOMS: atom_id res chain seq x y z
N MET A 1 -4.72 19.37 -30.52
CA MET A 1 -5.58 18.56 -29.65
C MET A 1 -6.71 19.48 -29.23
N SER A 2 -7.94 19.08 -29.48
CA SER A 2 -9.13 19.73 -28.89
C SER A 2 -9.16 19.39 -27.39
N GLU A 3 -9.73 20.27 -26.58
CA GLU A 3 -9.94 20.04 -25.15
C GLU A 3 -11.20 19.16 -24.90
N GLU A 4 -11.67 18.47 -25.94
CA GLU A 4 -12.97 17.77 -26.05
C GLU A 4 -12.80 16.31 -26.48
N GLU A 5 -11.58 15.76 -26.49
CA GLU A 5 -11.30 14.39 -26.93
C GLU A 5 -11.44 13.42 -25.73
N THR A 6 -12.43 12.53 -25.79
CA THR A 6 -12.83 11.61 -24.72
C THR A 6 -12.78 10.14 -25.16
N ILE A 7 -12.71 9.23 -24.20
CA ILE A 7 -12.83 7.78 -24.42
C ILE A 7 -13.99 7.20 -23.58
N HIS A 8 -14.88 6.46 -24.23
CA HIS A 8 -15.99 5.74 -23.57
C HIS A 8 -15.48 4.37 -23.14
N VAL A 9 -15.44 4.13 -21.82
CA VAL A 9 -14.76 2.95 -21.22
C VAL A 9 -15.69 2.07 -20.38
N ALA A 10 -16.84 2.61 -19.99
CA ALA A 10 -17.75 2.03 -19.03
C ALA A 10 -19.15 2.65 -19.18
N ASP A 11 -20.13 2.04 -18.52
CA ASP A 11 -21.48 2.58 -18.36
C ASP A 11 -21.88 2.62 -16.87
N VAL A 12 -22.73 3.56 -16.48
CA VAL A 12 -23.18 3.71 -15.08
C VAL A 12 -23.96 2.49 -14.62
N SER A 13 -23.65 1.96 -13.43
CA SER A 13 -24.30 0.75 -12.87
C SER A 13 -25.20 1.09 -11.67
N GLU A 14 -26.26 0.31 -11.48
CA GLU A 14 -27.17 0.44 -10.34
C GLU A 14 -26.49 0.11 -9.00
N GLY A 15 -26.50 1.04 -8.04
CA GLY A 15 -26.16 0.70 -6.66
C GLY A 15 -25.87 1.88 -5.75
N ILE A 16 -25.30 1.57 -4.59
CA ILE A 16 -24.63 2.57 -3.74
C ILE A 16 -23.49 3.17 -4.57
N GLY A 17 -23.33 4.49 -4.54
CA GLY A 17 -22.24 5.18 -5.22
C GLY A 17 -22.48 5.52 -6.68
N GLY A 18 -23.68 5.30 -7.23
CA GLY A 18 -24.08 6.04 -8.44
C GLY A 18 -24.24 7.52 -8.12
N ASP A 19 -23.79 8.40 -9.02
CA ASP A 19 -24.16 9.82 -8.96
C ASP A 19 -25.67 9.95 -9.22
N ALA A 20 -26.36 10.75 -8.42
CA ALA A 20 -27.80 10.99 -8.55
C ALA A 20 -28.17 11.78 -9.82
N THR A 21 -27.20 12.32 -10.56
CA THR A 21 -27.45 13.00 -11.85
C THR A 21 -27.47 12.06 -13.06
N ALA A 22 -26.95 10.83 -12.95
CA ALA A 22 -26.73 9.94 -14.09
C ALA A 22 -27.54 8.64 -14.00
N ASP A 23 -28.41 8.40 -15.00
CA ASP A 23 -29.22 7.18 -15.08
C ASP A 23 -28.33 5.93 -15.34
N PRO A 24 -28.67 4.75 -14.78
CA PRO A 24 -28.00 3.50 -15.11
C PRO A 24 -28.01 3.20 -16.61
N GLY A 25 -26.87 2.78 -17.15
CA GLY A 25 -26.64 2.64 -18.59
C GLY A 25 -26.26 3.93 -19.32
N SER A 26 -26.09 5.06 -18.62
CA SER A 26 -25.45 6.25 -19.19
C SER A 26 -23.97 5.99 -19.48
N PRO A 27 -23.42 6.48 -20.61
CA PRO A 27 -22.02 6.30 -20.94
C PRO A 27 -21.10 7.06 -19.98
N VAL A 28 -19.95 6.47 -19.68
CA VAL A 28 -18.89 7.06 -18.84
C VAL A 28 -17.69 7.36 -19.73
N GLU A 29 -17.51 8.64 -19.98
CA GLU A 29 -16.42 9.18 -20.80
C GLU A 29 -15.29 9.73 -19.91
N LEU A 30 -14.03 9.41 -20.25
CA LEU A 30 -12.85 10.00 -19.61
C LEU A 30 -12.15 10.96 -20.58
N PRO A 31 -11.75 12.19 -20.17
CA PRO A 31 -10.95 13.08 -21.00
C PRO A 31 -9.57 12.49 -21.30
N VAL A 32 -9.22 12.36 -22.57
CA VAL A 32 -7.96 11.73 -23.02
C VAL A 32 -6.74 12.46 -22.48
N VAL A 33 -6.80 13.80 -22.39
CA VAL A 33 -5.68 14.61 -21.86
C VAL A 33 -5.41 14.31 -20.39
N ASP A 34 -6.44 14.15 -19.56
CA ASP A 34 -6.27 13.89 -18.13
C ASP A 34 -5.93 12.41 -17.85
N VAL A 35 -6.44 11.48 -18.66
CA VAL A 35 -5.98 10.08 -18.64
C VAL A 35 -4.49 9.97 -19.04
N LEU A 36 -4.06 10.65 -20.10
CA LEU A 36 -2.68 10.58 -20.61
C LEU A 36 -1.65 11.38 -19.80
N THR A 37 -2.05 12.42 -19.07
CA THR A 37 -1.12 13.32 -18.35
C THR A 37 -1.28 13.31 -16.83
N GLY A 38 -2.42 12.84 -16.32
CA GLY A 38 -2.70 12.72 -14.90
C GLY A 38 -2.00 11.53 -14.23
N ARG A 39 -2.16 11.45 -12.91
CA ARG A 39 -1.84 10.29 -12.10
C ARG A 39 -3.12 9.52 -11.81
N SER A 40 -3.07 8.21 -11.91
CA SER A 40 -4.23 7.32 -11.81
C SER A 40 -3.92 6.14 -10.91
N PHE A 41 -4.93 5.54 -10.27
CA PHE A 41 -4.76 4.29 -9.54
C PHE A 41 -5.94 3.33 -9.71
N ILE A 42 -5.66 2.10 -10.13
CA ILE A 42 -6.65 1.03 -10.37
C ILE A 42 -6.39 -0.10 -9.36
N THR A 43 -7.43 -0.52 -8.64
CA THR A 43 -7.25 -1.51 -7.56
C THR A 43 -8.45 -2.43 -7.37
N GLY A 44 -8.21 -3.61 -6.78
CA GLY A 44 -9.17 -4.69 -6.60
C GLY A 44 -8.52 -6.08 -6.54
N LYS A 45 -9.15 -7.05 -5.89
CA LYS A 45 -8.62 -8.42 -5.76
C LYS A 45 -8.39 -9.10 -7.13
N SER A 46 -7.64 -10.19 -7.19
CA SER A 46 -7.58 -11.06 -8.38
C SER A 46 -8.98 -11.42 -8.91
N GLY A 47 -9.14 -11.43 -10.23
CA GLY A 47 -10.40 -11.67 -10.94
C GLY A 47 -11.43 -10.52 -10.92
N SER A 48 -11.21 -9.45 -10.15
CA SER A 48 -12.23 -8.37 -9.96
C SER A 48 -12.43 -7.42 -11.14
N GLY A 49 -11.50 -7.39 -12.10
CA GLY A 49 -11.59 -6.54 -13.30
C GLY A 49 -10.40 -5.62 -13.58
N LYS A 50 -9.39 -5.50 -12.69
CA LYS A 50 -8.25 -4.57 -12.86
C LYS A 50 -7.60 -4.60 -14.25
N SER A 51 -7.06 -5.75 -14.67
CA SER A 51 -6.30 -5.88 -15.92
C SER A 51 -7.20 -5.64 -17.14
N ASN A 52 -8.48 -6.04 -17.06
CA ASN A 52 -9.50 -5.68 -18.06
C ASN A 52 -9.71 -4.15 -18.13
N THR A 53 -9.83 -3.45 -17.01
CA THR A 53 -10.01 -1.99 -16.97
C THR A 53 -8.79 -1.25 -17.52
N ALA A 54 -7.58 -1.68 -17.13
CA ALA A 54 -6.35 -1.15 -17.71
C ALA A 54 -6.31 -1.41 -19.23
N SER A 55 -6.62 -2.64 -19.67
CA SER A 55 -6.71 -2.99 -21.09
C SER A 55 -7.72 -2.13 -21.84
N VAL A 56 -8.96 -1.95 -21.34
CA VAL A 56 -9.99 -1.12 -22.00
C VAL A 56 -9.56 0.33 -22.17
N VAL A 57 -8.87 0.91 -21.18
CA VAL A 57 -8.29 2.25 -21.29
C VAL A 57 -7.17 2.26 -22.34
N ILE A 58 -6.26 1.28 -22.32
CA ILE A 58 -5.16 1.17 -23.29
C ILE A 58 -5.67 0.97 -24.71
N GLU A 59 -6.61 0.05 -24.94
CA GLU A 59 -7.26 -0.21 -26.24
C GLU A 59 -7.90 1.06 -26.82
N ASN A 60 -8.60 1.84 -25.99
CA ASN A 60 -9.19 3.11 -26.39
C ASN A 60 -8.14 4.16 -26.75
N LEU A 61 -7.04 4.25 -25.99
CA LEU A 61 -5.93 5.18 -26.29
C LEU A 61 -5.21 4.79 -27.59
N LEU A 62 -4.88 3.50 -27.76
CA LEU A 62 -4.22 2.97 -28.95
C LEU A 62 -5.10 3.11 -30.20
N SER A 63 -6.41 2.86 -30.08
CA SER A 63 -7.38 3.06 -31.18
C SER A 63 -7.43 4.51 -31.68
N ASN A 64 -7.18 5.49 -30.80
CA ASN A 64 -7.08 6.90 -31.15
C ASN A 64 -5.62 7.36 -31.45
N GLY A 65 -4.66 6.42 -31.49
CA GLY A 65 -3.27 6.68 -31.87
C GLY A 65 -2.39 7.29 -30.78
N PHE A 66 -2.80 7.19 -29.50
CA PHE A 66 -2.01 7.63 -28.36
C PHE A 66 -1.14 6.50 -27.80
N PRO A 67 0.20 6.62 -27.85
CA PRO A 67 1.09 5.57 -27.39
C PRO A 67 1.19 5.53 -25.86
N VAL A 68 1.45 4.33 -25.35
CA VAL A 68 1.66 4.04 -23.92
C VAL A 68 2.92 3.20 -23.73
N VAL A 69 3.51 3.24 -22.53
CA VAL A 69 4.39 2.17 -22.04
C VAL A 69 3.65 1.46 -20.92
N VAL A 70 3.45 0.15 -21.05
CA VAL A 70 3.00 -0.72 -19.97
C VAL A 70 4.22 -1.41 -19.38
N VAL A 71 4.34 -1.42 -18.05
CA VAL A 71 5.29 -2.24 -17.31
C VAL A 71 4.49 -3.42 -16.77
N ASP A 72 4.73 -4.58 -17.37
CA ASP A 72 3.93 -5.79 -17.24
C ASP A 72 4.66 -6.75 -16.29
N THR A 73 4.07 -7.00 -15.11
CA THR A 73 4.70 -7.79 -14.03
C THR A 73 4.18 -9.22 -13.99
N ASP A 74 2.91 -9.44 -14.36
CA ASP A 74 2.28 -10.77 -14.38
C ASP A 74 2.34 -11.45 -15.77
N GLY A 75 2.74 -10.72 -16.83
CA GLY A 75 2.83 -11.22 -18.20
C GLY A 75 1.48 -11.24 -18.93
N GLU A 76 0.56 -10.32 -18.59
CA GLU A 76 -0.83 -10.36 -19.06
C GLU A 76 -1.11 -9.49 -20.32
N TYR A 77 -0.27 -8.50 -20.65
CA TYR A 77 -0.61 -7.47 -21.65
C TYR A 77 -0.18 -7.82 -23.08
N TYR A 78 0.62 -8.88 -23.29
CA TYR A 78 0.93 -9.35 -24.65
C TYR A 78 -0.32 -9.66 -25.49
N GLY A 79 -1.46 -9.96 -24.84
CA GLY A 79 -2.75 -10.14 -25.51
C GLY A 79 -3.21 -8.93 -26.33
N LEU A 80 -2.81 -7.71 -25.96
CA LEU A 80 -3.06 -6.51 -26.76
C LEU A 80 -2.50 -6.61 -28.18
N LYS A 81 -1.45 -7.42 -28.40
CA LYS A 81 -0.87 -7.63 -29.75
C LYS A 81 -1.78 -8.40 -30.70
N GLU A 82 -2.92 -8.95 -30.25
CA GLU A 82 -3.94 -9.47 -31.17
C GLU A 82 -4.45 -8.37 -32.12
N GLU A 83 -4.67 -7.14 -31.64
CA GLU A 83 -5.19 -6.04 -32.48
C GLU A 83 -4.25 -4.83 -32.65
N TYR A 84 -3.21 -4.67 -31.84
CA TYR A 84 -2.33 -3.48 -31.91
C TYR A 84 -0.87 -3.83 -32.21
N GLU A 85 -0.21 -3.03 -33.07
CA GLU A 85 1.23 -3.14 -33.35
C GLU A 85 2.03 -2.56 -32.17
N ILE A 86 2.23 -3.36 -31.12
CA ILE A 86 2.94 -3.01 -29.88
C ILE A 86 4.27 -3.76 -29.81
N LEU A 87 5.33 -3.04 -29.43
CA LEU A 87 6.64 -3.64 -29.14
C LEU A 87 6.63 -4.32 -27.77
N HIS A 88 6.75 -5.63 -27.75
CA HIS A 88 6.92 -6.43 -26.53
C HIS A 88 8.43 -6.66 -26.31
N ALA A 89 8.97 -6.06 -25.25
CA ALA A 89 10.39 -6.10 -24.92
C ALA A 89 10.56 -6.53 -23.46
N GLY A 90 11.38 -7.56 -23.22
CA GLY A 90 11.59 -8.14 -21.89
C GLY A 90 12.83 -9.03 -21.85
N ALA A 91 12.80 -10.08 -21.04
CA ALA A 91 13.89 -11.07 -20.96
C ALA A 91 13.66 -12.34 -21.81
N ASP A 92 12.41 -12.67 -22.13
CA ASP A 92 12.02 -13.98 -22.68
C ASP A 92 12.04 -14.09 -24.20
N ASP A 93 12.25 -15.32 -24.70
CA ASP A 93 12.16 -15.71 -26.11
C ASP A 93 10.75 -15.50 -26.73
N GLU A 94 9.70 -15.26 -25.93
CA GLU A 94 8.35 -14.91 -26.44
C GLU A 94 8.19 -13.39 -26.75
N CYS A 95 9.15 -12.54 -26.34
CA CYS A 95 9.17 -11.11 -26.68
C CYS A 95 9.53 -10.87 -28.17
N ASP A 96 9.21 -9.69 -28.72
CA ASP A 96 9.77 -9.29 -30.03
C ASP A 96 11.29 -9.11 -29.94
N ILE A 97 11.79 -8.80 -28.74
CA ILE A 97 13.20 -8.55 -28.45
C ILE A 97 13.55 -8.70 -26.96
N VAL A 98 14.73 -9.27 -26.70
CA VAL A 98 15.37 -9.31 -25.38
C VAL A 98 16.08 -7.98 -25.08
N VAL A 99 15.87 -7.38 -23.91
CA VAL A 99 16.45 -6.09 -23.52
C VAL A 99 17.15 -6.09 -22.16
N SER A 100 18.15 -5.22 -22.03
CA SER A 100 18.92 -4.90 -20.81
C SER A 100 18.72 -3.43 -20.42
N PRO A 101 19.12 -2.97 -19.21
CA PRO A 101 19.04 -1.56 -18.81
C PRO A 101 19.69 -0.58 -19.81
N GLU A 102 20.68 -1.00 -20.58
CA GLU A 102 21.37 -0.21 -21.61
C GLU A 102 20.42 0.22 -22.75
N HIS A 103 19.39 -0.58 -23.02
CA HIS A 103 18.40 -0.33 -24.06
C HIS A 103 17.41 0.78 -23.67
N ALA A 104 17.41 1.24 -22.41
CA ALA A 104 16.46 2.20 -21.87
C ALA A 104 16.35 3.53 -22.64
N GLU A 105 17.48 4.08 -23.13
CA GLU A 105 17.43 5.29 -23.96
C GLU A 105 16.71 5.03 -25.29
N LYS A 106 16.95 3.87 -25.92
CA LYS A 106 16.33 3.51 -27.19
C LYS A 106 14.84 3.25 -27.03
N LEU A 107 14.44 2.51 -25.99
CA LEU A 107 13.02 2.30 -25.63
C LEU A 107 12.30 3.64 -25.41
N ALA A 108 12.89 4.57 -24.64
CA ALA A 108 12.32 5.89 -24.43
C ALA A 108 12.27 6.77 -25.70
N ASN A 109 13.21 6.60 -26.63
CA ASN A 109 13.16 7.25 -27.95
C ASN A 109 12.02 6.70 -28.83
N LEU A 110 11.84 5.37 -28.86
CA LEU A 110 10.76 4.72 -29.59
C LEU A 110 9.39 5.18 -29.07
N ALA A 111 9.21 5.17 -27.76
CA ALA A 111 8.02 5.65 -27.07
C ALA A 111 7.70 7.14 -27.37
N LEU A 112 8.63 8.05 -27.07
CA LEU A 112 8.34 9.50 -27.07
C LEU A 112 8.64 10.22 -28.37
N GLU A 113 9.62 9.78 -29.17
CA GLU A 113 9.96 10.43 -30.44
C GLU A 113 9.19 9.80 -31.59
N GLN A 114 9.17 8.47 -31.68
CA GLN A 114 8.56 7.71 -32.77
C GLN A 114 7.09 7.30 -32.55
N ASN A 115 6.53 7.50 -31.34
CA ASN A 115 5.18 7.08 -30.94
C ASN A 115 4.93 5.56 -31.00
N VAL A 116 5.95 4.73 -30.80
CA VAL A 116 5.78 3.27 -30.71
C VAL A 116 5.23 2.92 -29.32
N PRO A 117 4.06 2.25 -29.19
CA PRO A 117 3.61 1.73 -27.90
C PRO A 117 4.46 0.51 -27.49
N ILE A 118 4.70 0.36 -26.19
CA ILE A 118 5.63 -0.65 -25.66
C ILE A 118 4.98 -1.41 -24.48
N ILE A 119 5.11 -2.74 -24.49
CA ILE A 119 4.99 -3.58 -23.30
C ILE A 119 6.42 -3.89 -22.85
N LEU A 120 6.81 -3.33 -21.72
CA LEU A 120 8.05 -3.62 -21.01
C LEU A 120 7.74 -4.77 -20.04
N ASP A 121 7.97 -5.99 -20.51
CA ASP A 121 7.71 -7.21 -19.76
C ASP A 121 8.85 -7.45 -18.79
N VAL A 122 8.57 -7.33 -17.49
CA VAL A 122 9.53 -7.55 -16.41
C VAL A 122 9.37 -8.92 -15.75
N SER A 123 8.41 -9.73 -16.18
CA SER A 123 8.09 -11.03 -15.58
C SER A 123 9.17 -12.10 -15.81
N GLY A 124 9.83 -12.07 -16.98
CA GLY A 124 10.85 -13.03 -17.39
C GLY A 124 12.23 -12.88 -16.75
N TYR A 125 12.49 -11.81 -15.97
CA TYR A 125 13.83 -11.56 -15.42
C TYR A 125 14.13 -12.46 -14.22
N LEU A 126 15.20 -13.24 -14.33
CA LEU A 126 15.70 -14.10 -13.24
C LEU A 126 16.24 -13.33 -12.03
N GLU A 127 16.56 -12.04 -12.20
CA GLU A 127 17.11 -11.16 -11.17
C GLU A 127 16.28 -9.88 -11.09
N GLU A 128 15.53 -9.73 -9.99
CA GLU A 128 14.67 -8.56 -9.69
C GLU A 128 15.44 -7.24 -9.78
N GLU A 129 16.72 -7.22 -9.36
CA GLU A 129 17.60 -6.04 -9.44
C GLU A 129 17.79 -5.57 -10.90
N THR A 130 17.92 -6.49 -11.86
CA THR A 130 18.10 -6.16 -13.29
C THR A 130 16.82 -5.59 -13.90
N ALA A 131 15.66 -6.21 -13.63
CA ALA A 131 14.36 -5.69 -14.07
C ALA A 131 14.08 -4.29 -13.50
N ASN A 132 14.42 -4.09 -12.23
CA ASN A 132 14.24 -2.83 -11.54
C ASN A 132 15.20 -1.73 -12.05
N GLU A 133 16.46 -2.06 -12.37
CA GLU A 133 17.40 -1.10 -13.00
C GLU A 133 16.94 -0.71 -14.42
N LEU A 134 16.44 -1.66 -15.20
CA LEU A 134 15.84 -1.40 -16.52
C LEU A 134 14.65 -0.44 -16.42
N LEU A 135 13.72 -0.70 -15.50
CA LEU A 135 12.59 0.19 -15.23
C LEU A 135 13.05 1.58 -14.79
N LEU A 136 14.03 1.65 -13.89
CA LEU A 136 14.61 2.90 -13.39
C LEU A 136 15.18 3.75 -14.53
N GLU A 137 15.99 3.17 -15.41
CA GLU A 137 16.59 3.89 -16.54
C GLU A 137 15.56 4.26 -17.62
N VAL A 138 14.61 3.38 -17.94
CA VAL A 138 13.50 3.72 -18.87
C VAL A 138 12.74 4.94 -18.36
N VAL A 139 12.35 4.95 -17.07
CA VAL A 139 11.59 6.06 -16.48
C VAL A 139 12.44 7.33 -16.35
N LYS A 140 13.75 7.21 -16.03
CA LYS A 140 14.70 8.34 -16.08
C LYS A 140 14.74 8.97 -17.48
N GLN A 141 14.87 8.15 -18.52
CA GLN A 141 14.97 8.58 -19.91
C GLN A 141 13.67 9.20 -20.43
N LEU A 142 12.51 8.58 -20.14
CA LEU A 142 11.18 9.14 -20.44
C LEU A 142 11.05 10.56 -19.84
N PHE A 143 11.26 10.72 -18.52
CA PHE A 143 11.16 12.01 -17.81
C PHE A 143 12.28 13.03 -18.15
N ALA A 144 13.34 12.60 -18.84
CA ALA A 144 14.37 13.49 -19.38
C ALA A 144 13.99 14.03 -20.76
N LYS A 145 13.42 13.18 -21.63
CA LYS A 145 13.04 13.50 -23.01
C LYS A 145 11.69 14.23 -23.09
N GLU A 146 10.71 13.81 -22.31
CA GLU A 146 9.35 14.39 -22.24
C GLU A 146 9.36 15.91 -22.05
N LYS A 147 10.18 16.45 -21.14
CA LYS A 147 10.40 17.90 -20.95
C LYS A 147 10.72 18.70 -22.21
N ARG A 148 11.34 18.06 -23.21
CA ARG A 148 11.65 18.65 -24.53
C ARG A 148 10.48 18.50 -25.50
N MET A 149 9.81 17.35 -25.48
CA MET A 149 8.82 16.93 -26.48
C MET A 149 7.42 17.49 -26.21
N LYS A 150 6.99 17.54 -24.95
CA LYS A 150 5.65 17.99 -24.52
C LYS A 150 4.47 17.33 -25.26
N LYS A 151 4.57 16.04 -25.51
CA LYS A 151 3.47 15.17 -25.95
C LYS A 151 2.79 14.54 -24.72
N PRO A 152 1.45 14.39 -24.68
CA PRO A 152 0.80 13.47 -23.76
C PRO A 152 1.33 12.05 -23.96
N PHE A 153 1.61 11.33 -22.87
CA PHE A 153 2.13 9.97 -22.90
C PHE A 153 1.85 9.26 -21.58
N LEU A 154 1.31 8.04 -21.60
CA LEU A 154 0.95 7.31 -20.39
C LEU A 154 1.95 6.20 -20.05
N LEU A 155 2.42 6.20 -18.81
CA LEU A 155 3.16 5.11 -18.20
C LEU A 155 2.23 4.28 -17.30
N VAL A 156 1.98 3.02 -17.62
CA VAL A 156 1.21 2.09 -16.78
C VAL A 156 2.19 1.22 -16.01
N ILE A 157 2.03 1.13 -14.69
CA ILE A 157 2.85 0.30 -13.81
C ILE A 157 1.95 -0.76 -13.17
N GLU A 158 2.13 -2.03 -13.53
CA GLU A 158 1.48 -3.13 -12.82
C GLU A 158 2.12 -3.42 -11.44
N GLU A 159 1.33 -4.08 -10.59
CA GLU A 159 1.54 -4.32 -9.16
C GLU A 159 2.43 -3.30 -8.44
N CYS A 160 2.09 -2.03 -8.60
CA CYS A 160 2.91 -0.87 -8.25
C CYS A 160 3.23 -0.75 -6.76
N HIS A 161 2.72 -1.66 -5.91
CA HIS A 161 3.16 -1.81 -4.52
C HIS A 161 4.61 -2.28 -4.38
N GLU A 162 5.15 -3.05 -5.35
CA GLU A 162 6.54 -3.50 -5.33
C GLU A 162 7.51 -2.30 -5.42
N TYR A 163 7.26 -1.40 -6.37
CA TYR A 163 8.05 -0.18 -6.55
C TYR A 163 7.63 0.97 -5.63
N ILE A 164 6.36 1.05 -5.22
CA ILE A 164 5.80 2.18 -4.45
C ILE A 164 5.16 1.72 -3.12
N PRO A 165 5.90 1.04 -2.22
CA PRO A 165 5.36 0.51 -0.98
C PRO A 165 4.96 1.60 0.02
N GLU A 166 3.95 1.31 0.83
CA GLU A 166 3.48 2.12 1.96
C GLU A 166 4.53 2.27 3.07
N GLY A 167 5.35 1.22 3.27
CA GLY A 167 6.35 1.15 4.33
C GLY A 167 7.68 1.87 4.01
N GLY A 168 8.68 1.56 4.82
CA GLY A 168 10.08 1.79 4.44
C GLY A 168 10.54 0.74 3.41
N GLY A 169 11.53 1.08 2.59
CA GLY A 169 12.07 0.20 1.55
C GLY A 169 12.16 0.83 0.16
N MET A 170 11.38 1.90 -0.09
CA MET A 170 11.36 2.61 -1.37
C MET A 170 12.77 3.01 -1.86
N ASP A 171 13.12 2.47 -3.01
CA ASP A 171 14.38 2.62 -3.72
C ASP A 171 14.41 3.85 -4.65
N GLU A 172 15.36 3.93 -5.59
CA GLU A 172 15.39 5.00 -6.58
C GLU A 172 14.28 4.90 -7.63
N THR A 173 13.77 3.70 -7.93
CA THR A 173 12.68 3.46 -8.90
C THR A 173 11.37 4.01 -8.36
N GLY A 174 10.99 3.64 -7.14
CA GLY A 174 9.83 4.19 -6.44
C GLY A 174 9.91 5.70 -6.27
N LYS A 175 11.08 6.24 -5.89
CA LYS A 175 11.32 7.70 -5.84
C LYS A 175 11.14 8.34 -7.20
N MET A 176 11.55 7.68 -8.28
CA MET A 176 11.42 8.17 -9.64
C MET A 176 9.96 8.13 -10.14
N LEU A 177 9.21 7.06 -9.87
CA LEU A 177 7.78 6.95 -10.18
C LEU A 177 6.94 7.98 -9.41
N ILE A 178 7.19 8.15 -8.10
CA ILE A 178 6.59 9.23 -7.28
C ILE A 178 6.90 10.62 -7.86
N LYS A 179 8.11 10.81 -8.39
CA LYS A 179 8.57 12.06 -9.01
C LYS A 179 7.95 12.30 -10.40
N VAL A 180 7.65 11.24 -11.16
CA VAL A 180 6.79 11.32 -12.35
C VAL A 180 5.38 11.74 -11.94
N GLY A 181 4.70 10.99 -11.06
CA GLY A 181 3.34 11.31 -10.62
C GLY A 181 3.18 12.71 -9.98
N LYS A 182 4.26 13.31 -9.44
CA LYS A 182 4.26 14.67 -8.89
C LYS A 182 4.70 15.77 -9.87
N ARG A 183 5.22 15.46 -11.07
CA ARG A 183 5.81 16.46 -11.99
C ARG A 183 5.57 16.24 -13.50
N GLY A 184 5.07 15.07 -13.90
CA GLY A 184 4.84 14.66 -15.28
C GLY A 184 3.67 15.39 -15.95
N ARG A 185 2.52 15.58 -15.27
CA ARG A 185 1.36 16.36 -15.80
C ARG A 185 1.70 17.74 -16.37
N LYS A 186 2.77 18.40 -15.88
CA LYS A 186 3.25 19.71 -16.38
C LYS A 186 4.10 19.66 -17.67
N HIS A 187 4.43 18.46 -18.12
CA HIS A 187 5.36 18.20 -19.21
C HIS A 187 4.84 17.13 -20.20
N GLY A 188 3.90 16.26 -19.80
CA GLY A 188 3.15 15.36 -20.68
C GLY A 188 3.04 13.91 -20.20
N LEU A 189 3.89 13.47 -19.26
CA LEU A 189 3.93 12.09 -18.78
C LEU A 189 2.92 11.84 -17.65
N GLY A 190 1.83 11.16 -17.96
CA GLY A 190 0.92 10.59 -16.97
C GLY A 190 1.46 9.28 -16.39
N ILE A 191 0.86 8.82 -15.28
CA ILE A 191 1.18 7.51 -14.69
C ILE A 191 -0.06 6.83 -14.10
N VAL A 192 -0.30 5.57 -14.46
CA VAL A 192 -1.27 4.68 -13.81
C VAL A 192 -0.51 3.71 -12.91
N GLY A 193 -0.83 3.68 -11.62
CA GLY A 193 -0.49 2.54 -10.77
C GLY A 193 -1.63 1.53 -10.76
N ILE A 194 -1.31 0.24 -10.91
CA ILE A 194 -2.27 -0.85 -10.72
C ILE A 194 -1.79 -1.68 -9.53
N SER A 195 -2.66 -2.07 -8.60
CA SER A 195 -2.31 -3.12 -7.63
C SER A 195 -3.52 -3.84 -7.04
N GLN A 196 -3.35 -5.11 -6.68
CA GLN A 196 -4.31 -5.88 -5.89
C GLN A 196 -4.53 -5.33 -4.47
N ARG A 197 -3.58 -4.57 -3.91
CA ARG A 197 -3.54 -4.24 -2.48
C ARG A 197 -3.35 -2.74 -2.20
N PRO A 198 -4.43 -1.95 -2.08
CA PRO A 198 -4.33 -0.53 -1.74
C PRO A 198 -3.79 -0.28 -0.33
N ALA A 199 -3.82 -1.27 0.57
CA ALA A 199 -3.12 -1.20 1.86
C ALA A 199 -1.59 -1.11 1.69
N ASP A 200 -1.02 -1.82 0.72
CA ASP A 200 0.42 -1.99 0.56
C ASP A 200 1.05 -0.90 -0.36
N VAL A 201 0.26 -0.20 -1.19
CA VAL A 201 0.70 0.97 -2.00
C VAL A 201 0.72 2.28 -1.20
N LYS A 202 1.76 3.12 -1.35
CA LYS A 202 1.92 4.40 -0.64
C LYS A 202 0.72 5.36 -0.76
N LYS A 203 0.11 5.78 0.35
CA LYS A 203 -1.07 6.68 0.32
C LYS A 203 -0.80 8.04 -0.36
N ASP A 204 0.38 8.65 -0.21
CA ASP A 204 0.77 9.88 -0.94
C ASP A 204 0.79 9.74 -2.48
N PHE A 205 0.78 8.50 -2.99
CA PHE A 205 0.55 8.23 -4.40
C PHE A 205 -0.95 8.32 -4.70
N ILE A 206 -1.77 7.53 -3.98
CA ILE A 206 -3.22 7.36 -4.17
C ILE A 206 -4.01 8.65 -3.90
N THR A 207 -3.76 9.37 -2.80
CA THR A 207 -4.51 10.59 -2.40
C THR A 207 -4.18 11.83 -3.24
N GLN A 208 -3.56 11.60 -4.39
CA GLN A 208 -2.96 12.59 -5.29
C GLN A 208 -3.05 12.07 -6.75
N CYS A 209 -3.98 11.17 -7.02
CA CYS A 209 -4.38 10.71 -8.35
C CYS A 209 -5.59 11.52 -8.82
N ASP A 210 -5.54 12.03 -10.04
CA ASP A 210 -6.62 12.77 -10.71
C ASP A 210 -7.83 11.86 -11.02
N TRP A 211 -7.65 10.53 -11.03
CA TRP A 211 -8.76 9.56 -10.93
C TRP A 211 -8.36 8.25 -10.21
N LEU A 212 -9.35 7.63 -9.58
CA LEU A 212 -9.24 6.37 -8.83
C LEU A 212 -10.32 5.37 -9.27
N CYS A 213 -9.93 4.12 -9.48
CA CYS A 213 -10.83 3.03 -9.84
C CYS A 213 -10.77 1.89 -8.83
N TRP A 214 -11.83 1.74 -8.04
CA TRP A 214 -11.95 0.75 -6.97
C TRP A 214 -12.88 -0.40 -7.39
N HIS A 215 -12.31 -1.47 -7.94
CA HIS A 215 -13.00 -2.75 -8.11
C HIS A 215 -13.19 -3.45 -6.76
N ARG A 216 -13.86 -4.61 -6.78
CA ARG A 216 -14.13 -5.42 -5.59
C ARG A 216 -12.88 -5.67 -4.73
N LEU A 217 -12.98 -5.36 -3.44
CA LEU A 217 -12.01 -5.65 -2.40
C LEU A 217 -12.73 -6.41 -1.27
N THR A 218 -12.03 -7.32 -0.58
CA THR A 218 -12.64 -8.21 0.44
C THR A 218 -11.73 -8.45 1.65
N TRP A 219 -10.66 -7.66 1.80
CA TRP A 219 -9.75 -7.72 2.94
C TRP A 219 -9.91 -6.45 3.78
N ASP A 220 -10.07 -6.63 5.10
CA ASP A 220 -10.31 -5.55 6.08
C ASP A 220 -9.27 -4.42 6.01
N ASN A 221 -7.99 -4.72 5.78
CA ASN A 221 -6.96 -3.70 5.61
C ASN A 221 -7.18 -2.83 4.36
N ASP A 222 -7.66 -3.43 3.26
CA ASP A 222 -7.87 -2.75 1.98
C ASP A 222 -9.19 -1.97 1.95
N THR A 223 -10.27 -2.55 2.49
CA THR A 223 -11.56 -1.85 2.64
C THR A 223 -11.46 -0.68 3.63
N LYS A 224 -10.55 -0.74 4.62
CA LYS A 224 -10.15 0.42 5.43
C LYS A 224 -9.46 1.53 4.64
N VAL A 225 -8.76 1.25 3.54
CA VAL A 225 -8.24 2.31 2.65
C VAL A 225 -9.38 2.94 1.86
N VAL A 226 -10.31 2.15 1.33
CA VAL A 226 -11.55 2.66 0.70
C VAL A 226 -12.31 3.57 1.66
N GLY A 227 -12.48 3.15 2.91
CA GLY A 227 -13.18 3.91 3.95
C GLY A 227 -12.52 5.24 4.33
N ARG A 228 -11.19 5.35 4.19
CA ARG A 228 -10.42 6.58 4.42
C ARG A 228 -10.44 7.56 3.25
N ILE A 229 -10.70 7.08 2.03
CA ILE A 229 -10.61 7.89 0.80
C ILE A 229 -11.99 8.24 0.24
N LEU A 230 -12.90 7.27 0.14
CA LEU A 230 -14.28 7.49 -0.34
C LEU A 230 -15.30 7.63 0.80
N GLY A 231 -15.00 7.10 1.98
CA GLY A 231 -15.89 7.06 3.14
C GLY A 231 -16.49 5.69 3.44
N SER A 232 -16.98 5.50 4.66
CA SER A 232 -17.46 4.21 5.21
C SER A 232 -18.52 3.51 4.36
N LYS A 233 -19.44 4.28 3.75
CA LYS A 233 -20.49 3.74 2.86
C LYS A 233 -19.94 2.96 1.66
N TYR A 234 -18.78 3.35 1.14
CA TYR A 234 -18.10 2.63 0.06
C TYR A 234 -17.25 1.48 0.57
N ALA A 235 -16.67 1.59 1.78
CA ALA A 235 -15.91 0.50 2.40
C ALA A 235 -16.73 -0.78 2.58
N SER A 236 -18.03 -0.67 2.87
CA SER A 236 -18.95 -1.82 2.86
C SER A 236 -19.41 -2.19 1.44
N ALA A 237 -19.72 -1.20 0.59
CA ALA A 237 -20.29 -1.46 -0.74
C ALA A 237 -19.28 -2.02 -1.76
N VAL A 238 -17.97 -1.87 -1.54
CA VAL A 238 -16.90 -2.39 -2.41
C VAL A 238 -16.82 -3.93 -2.35
N GLU A 239 -17.25 -4.55 -1.25
CA GLU A 239 -17.31 -6.01 -1.12
C GLU A 239 -18.40 -6.62 -2.04
N ASP A 240 -19.48 -5.86 -2.27
CA ASP A 240 -20.68 -6.22 -3.05
C ASP A 240 -20.58 -5.92 -4.57
N LEU A 241 -19.43 -5.46 -5.08
CA LEU A 241 -19.23 -5.21 -6.52
C LEU A 241 -19.13 -6.52 -7.32
N ALA A 242 -19.71 -6.56 -8.53
CA ALA A 242 -19.50 -7.64 -9.50
C ALA A 242 -18.15 -7.50 -10.23
N ASP A 243 -17.75 -8.52 -10.99
CA ASP A 243 -16.46 -8.53 -11.68
C ASP A 243 -16.52 -7.65 -12.95
N GLY A 244 -15.67 -6.62 -12.98
CA GLY A 244 -15.75 -5.50 -13.93
C GLY A 244 -16.54 -4.28 -13.43
N GLU A 245 -17.26 -4.38 -12.30
CA GLU A 245 -17.79 -3.19 -11.63
C GLU A 245 -16.73 -2.50 -10.78
N ALA A 246 -16.80 -1.18 -10.70
CA ALA A 246 -15.94 -0.35 -9.86
C ALA A 246 -16.68 0.88 -9.30
N PHE A 247 -16.11 1.48 -8.25
CA PHE A 247 -16.31 2.91 -7.98
C PHE A 247 -15.22 3.70 -8.68
N LEU A 248 -15.61 4.53 -9.65
CA LEU A 248 -14.77 5.53 -10.28
C LEU A 248 -14.92 6.86 -9.54
N MET A 249 -13.80 7.43 -9.11
CA MET A 249 -13.71 8.81 -8.62
C MET A 249 -12.81 9.60 -9.58
N THR A 250 -13.19 10.82 -9.93
CA THR A 250 -12.52 11.64 -10.97
C THR A 250 -12.54 13.11 -10.58
N ASP A 251 -11.37 13.74 -10.50
CA ASP A 251 -11.21 15.13 -10.04
C ASP A 251 -11.97 16.16 -10.89
N TRP A 252 -12.16 15.89 -12.19
CA TRP A 252 -12.83 16.81 -13.12
C TRP A 252 -14.36 16.77 -13.08
N ASP A 253 -14.96 15.66 -12.62
CA ASP A 253 -16.41 15.51 -12.44
C ASP A 253 -16.83 15.65 -10.96
N GLU A 254 -15.88 15.87 -10.05
CA GLU A 254 -16.00 15.98 -8.57
C GLU A 254 -16.91 14.92 -7.90
N SER A 255 -17.09 13.78 -8.55
CA SER A 255 -18.11 12.77 -8.21
C SER A 255 -17.53 11.36 -8.13
N ILE A 256 -18.21 10.52 -7.35
CA ILE A 256 -17.98 9.08 -7.30
C ILE A 256 -19.14 8.41 -8.03
N ARG A 257 -18.83 7.55 -8.99
CA ARG A 257 -19.80 6.81 -9.82
C ARG A 257 -19.56 5.30 -9.71
N ARG A 258 -20.60 4.52 -9.43
CA ARG A 258 -20.60 3.06 -9.64
C ARG A 258 -20.75 2.82 -11.13
N ILE A 259 -19.78 2.11 -11.71
CA ILE A 259 -19.70 1.89 -13.15
C ILE A 259 -19.41 0.42 -13.44
N GLN A 260 -19.89 -0.06 -14.59
CA GLN A 260 -19.51 -1.34 -15.17
C GLN A 260 -18.56 -1.05 -16.33
N PHE A 261 -17.28 -1.42 -16.20
CA PHE A 261 -16.35 -1.33 -17.33
C PHE A 261 -16.79 -2.25 -18.45
N HIS A 262 -16.50 -1.82 -19.69
CA HIS A 262 -16.63 -2.67 -20.85
C HIS A 262 -15.69 -3.88 -20.75
N ARG A 263 -15.90 -4.89 -21.59
CA ARG A 263 -14.92 -5.96 -21.77
C ARG A 263 -13.87 -5.49 -22.76
N LYS A 264 -12.60 -5.80 -22.47
CA LYS A 264 -11.52 -5.64 -23.45
C LYS A 264 -11.84 -6.45 -24.71
N GLN A 265 -11.47 -5.91 -25.86
CA GLN A 265 -11.72 -6.54 -27.16
C GLN A 265 -10.65 -7.56 -27.53
N THR A 266 -9.43 -7.35 -27.03
CA THR A 266 -8.28 -8.24 -27.21
C THR A 266 -8.24 -9.40 -26.21
N PHE A 267 -7.56 -10.45 -26.65
CA PHE A 267 -7.34 -11.70 -25.96
C PHE A 267 -6.91 -11.58 -24.48
N ASP A 268 -7.44 -12.49 -23.67
CA ASP A 268 -7.26 -12.47 -22.22
C ASP A 268 -6.22 -13.49 -21.72
N ALA A 269 -4.95 -13.11 -21.79
CA ALA A 269 -3.82 -13.92 -21.31
C ALA A 269 -3.91 -14.29 -19.82
N GLY A 270 -4.43 -13.38 -18.99
CA GLY A 270 -4.66 -13.59 -17.55
C GLY A 270 -5.86 -14.46 -17.20
N ALA A 271 -6.68 -14.85 -18.19
CA ALA A 271 -7.82 -15.71 -17.95
C ALA A 271 -7.34 -17.10 -17.49
N THR A 272 -7.75 -17.52 -16.29
CA THR A 272 -7.32 -18.80 -15.68
C THR A 272 -7.54 -19.96 -16.66
N PRO A 273 -6.48 -20.70 -17.07
CA PRO A 273 -6.58 -21.71 -18.11
C PRO A 273 -7.64 -22.78 -17.82
N GLY A 274 -8.47 -23.06 -18.82
CA GLY A 274 -9.46 -24.12 -18.79
C GLY A 274 -8.85 -25.53 -18.92
N LEU A 275 -9.72 -26.54 -18.98
CA LEU A 275 -9.34 -27.92 -19.33
C LEU A 275 -9.55 -28.25 -20.82
N ASP A 276 -10.03 -27.27 -21.60
CA ASP A 276 -10.24 -27.37 -23.03
C ASP A 276 -9.02 -26.84 -23.81
N ASP A 277 -8.80 -27.34 -25.03
CA ASP A 277 -7.65 -26.93 -25.88
C ASP A 277 -7.71 -25.42 -26.19
N PHE A 278 -6.60 -24.72 -25.91
CA PHE A 278 -6.54 -23.26 -25.86
C PHE A 278 -5.84 -22.68 -27.09
N GLU A 279 -6.61 -22.09 -28.01
CA GLU A 279 -6.09 -21.45 -29.22
C GLU A 279 -5.52 -20.06 -28.90
N ARG A 280 -4.18 -19.92 -28.79
CA ARG A 280 -3.50 -18.61 -28.80
C ARG A 280 -3.76 -17.92 -30.15
N PRO A 281 -4.13 -16.62 -30.19
CA PRO A 281 -4.40 -15.89 -31.43
C PRO A 281 -3.13 -15.59 -32.23
N GLU A 282 -3.30 -15.18 -33.50
CA GLU A 282 -2.20 -14.63 -34.31
C GLU A 282 -1.85 -13.21 -33.82
N LEU A 283 -0.71 -13.06 -33.13
CA LEU A 283 -0.24 -11.77 -32.64
C LEU A 283 0.41 -10.94 -33.77
N LYS A 284 0.07 -9.65 -33.84
CA LYS A 284 0.71 -8.66 -34.73
C LYS A 284 2.13 -8.40 -34.26
N SER A 285 3.06 -8.39 -35.20
CA SER A 285 4.49 -8.13 -34.96
C SER A 285 4.90 -6.74 -35.42
N VAL A 286 5.86 -6.16 -34.71
CA VAL A 286 6.44 -4.85 -35.06
C VAL A 286 7.35 -4.98 -36.29
N SER A 287 7.47 -3.92 -37.08
CA SER A 287 8.30 -3.90 -38.29
C SER A 287 9.75 -4.32 -38.01
N SER A 288 10.31 -5.16 -38.88
CA SER A 288 11.68 -5.68 -38.81
C SER A 288 12.76 -4.63 -38.58
N ASP A 289 12.54 -3.42 -39.10
CA ASP A 289 13.52 -2.35 -39.09
C ASP A 289 13.69 -1.77 -37.67
N LEU A 290 12.59 -1.67 -36.90
CA LEU A 290 12.62 -1.23 -35.50
C LEU A 290 13.26 -2.26 -34.57
N VAL A 291 12.94 -3.55 -34.79
CA VAL A 291 13.54 -4.66 -34.05
C VAL A 291 15.04 -4.75 -34.33
N GLY A 292 15.44 -4.66 -35.60
CA GLY A 292 16.85 -4.66 -36.03
C GLY A 292 17.64 -3.44 -35.51
N GLU A 293 17.02 -2.26 -35.42
CA GLU A 293 17.68 -1.09 -34.80
C GLU A 293 18.00 -1.30 -33.31
N LEU A 294 17.15 -1.98 -32.54
CA LEU A 294 17.44 -2.33 -31.15
C LEU A 294 18.45 -3.48 -31.05
N GLN A 295 18.29 -4.57 -31.82
CA GLN A 295 19.22 -5.71 -31.85
C GLN A 295 20.65 -5.27 -32.19
N SER A 296 20.81 -4.27 -33.06
CA SER A 296 22.13 -3.71 -33.38
C SER A 296 22.84 -3.01 -32.21
N ILE A 297 22.11 -2.62 -31.16
CA ILE A 297 22.69 -2.12 -29.90
C ILE A 297 23.17 -3.31 -29.07
N SER A 298 22.35 -4.35 -28.91
CA SER A 298 22.70 -5.60 -28.21
C SER A 298 23.98 -6.23 -28.81
N ASP A 299 24.02 -6.36 -30.14
CA ASP A 299 25.18 -6.84 -30.92
C ASP A 299 26.45 -5.99 -30.70
N GLU A 300 26.31 -4.68 -30.45
CA GLU A 300 27.45 -3.79 -30.22
C GLU A 300 27.96 -3.86 -28.78
N GLU A 301 27.06 -3.92 -27.79
CA GLU A 301 27.46 -4.04 -26.38
C GLU A 301 28.05 -5.43 -26.06
N GLU A 302 27.47 -6.54 -26.55
CA GLU A 302 28.09 -7.89 -26.44
C GLU A 302 29.52 -7.90 -26.97
N ARG A 303 29.75 -7.20 -28.07
CA ARG A 303 31.08 -7.05 -28.67
C ARG A 303 32.01 -6.23 -27.79
N ARG A 304 31.56 -5.11 -27.23
CA ARG A 304 32.36 -4.28 -26.31
C ARG A 304 32.68 -5.04 -25.02
N GLU A 305 31.75 -5.82 -24.48
CA GLU A 305 31.97 -6.72 -23.35
C GLU A 305 33.04 -7.76 -23.67
N SER A 306 32.97 -8.42 -24.82
CA SER A 306 33.98 -9.38 -25.27
C SER A 306 35.36 -8.72 -25.45
N GLU A 307 35.42 -7.52 -26.05
CA GLU A 307 36.67 -6.77 -26.20
C GLU A 307 37.23 -6.31 -24.84
N LEU A 308 36.39 -5.95 -23.87
CA LEU A 308 36.78 -5.65 -22.48
C LEU A 308 37.27 -6.89 -21.72
N ALA A 309 36.66 -8.05 -21.92
CA ALA A 309 37.08 -9.31 -21.31
C ALA A 309 38.47 -9.75 -21.83
N ASP A 310 38.71 -9.65 -23.14
CA ASP A 310 40.02 -9.91 -23.74
C ASP A 310 41.09 -8.91 -23.25
N LEU A 311 40.75 -7.62 -23.14
CA LEU A 311 41.66 -6.59 -22.63
C LEU A 311 42.02 -6.79 -21.14
N ARG A 312 41.04 -7.17 -20.29
CA ARG A 312 41.29 -7.58 -18.90
C ARG A 312 42.24 -8.78 -18.84
N GLN A 313 41.98 -9.81 -19.65
CA GLN A 313 42.84 -10.99 -19.73
C GLN A 313 44.23 -10.69 -20.34
N GLU A 314 44.42 -9.62 -21.09
CA GLU A 314 45.75 -9.18 -21.53
C GLU A 314 46.49 -8.38 -20.44
N LEU A 315 45.77 -7.57 -19.65
CA LEU A 315 46.33 -6.89 -18.46
C LEU A 315 46.85 -7.91 -17.44
N ASP A 316 46.04 -8.91 -17.05
CA ASP A 316 46.46 -9.96 -16.10
C ASP A 316 47.78 -10.65 -16.52
N LYS A 317 47.92 -10.96 -17.82
CA LYS A 317 49.14 -11.55 -18.40
C LYS A 317 50.33 -10.59 -18.37
N ARG A 318 50.10 -9.30 -18.59
CA ARG A 318 51.14 -8.27 -18.56
C ARG A 318 51.62 -8.02 -17.13
N ASP A 319 50.71 -7.94 -16.17
CA ASP A 319 51.03 -7.72 -14.75
C ASP A 319 51.74 -8.94 -14.15
N GLN A 320 51.28 -10.15 -14.47
CA GLN A 320 52.01 -11.37 -14.12
C GLN A 320 53.42 -11.43 -14.76
N ARG A 321 53.57 -10.90 -15.99
CA ARG A 321 54.89 -10.82 -16.65
C ARG A 321 55.78 -9.72 -16.06
N ILE A 322 55.21 -8.63 -15.53
CA ILE A 322 55.94 -7.61 -14.79
C ILE A 322 56.49 -8.21 -13.49
N ALA A 323 55.65 -8.87 -12.69
CA ALA A 323 56.07 -9.53 -11.45
C ALA A 323 57.17 -10.60 -11.67
N ASP A 324 57.10 -11.36 -12.78
CA ASP A 324 58.18 -12.26 -13.21
C ASP A 324 59.51 -11.51 -13.46
N LEU A 325 59.45 -10.42 -14.22
CA LEU A 325 60.63 -9.63 -14.60
C LEU A 325 61.22 -8.85 -13.41
N GLU A 326 60.39 -8.38 -12.47
CA GLU A 326 60.84 -7.74 -11.24
C GLU A 326 61.63 -8.72 -10.36
N ARG A 327 61.15 -9.96 -10.22
CA ARG A 327 61.87 -11.06 -9.56
C ARG A 327 63.17 -11.43 -10.28
N GLU A 328 63.15 -11.62 -11.61
CA GLU A 328 64.37 -11.87 -12.40
C GLU A 328 65.42 -10.74 -12.19
N LEU A 329 64.96 -9.50 -12.04
CA LEU A 329 65.79 -8.31 -11.86
C LEU A 329 66.29 -8.13 -10.42
N GLU A 330 65.53 -8.58 -9.42
CA GLU A 330 65.97 -8.70 -8.02
C GLU A 330 67.05 -9.78 -7.86
N GLU A 331 66.82 -10.98 -8.40
CA GLU A 331 67.82 -12.08 -8.43
C GLU A 331 69.13 -11.63 -9.12
N ALA A 332 69.02 -10.87 -10.23
CA ALA A 332 70.18 -10.33 -10.93
C ALA A 332 70.93 -9.23 -10.14
N ARG A 333 70.21 -8.37 -9.40
CA ARG A 333 70.82 -7.38 -8.49
C ARG A 333 71.60 -8.07 -7.38
N ASP A 334 71.02 -9.08 -6.74
CA ASP A 334 71.67 -9.82 -5.66
C ASP A 334 72.88 -10.62 -6.13
N LEU A 335 72.82 -11.22 -7.32
CA LEU A 335 73.98 -11.87 -7.93
C LEU A 335 75.12 -10.86 -8.19
N SER A 336 74.81 -9.63 -8.63
CA SER A 336 75.80 -8.56 -8.78
C SER A 336 76.38 -8.14 -7.43
N ASN A 337 75.54 -7.95 -6.41
CA ASN A 337 75.95 -7.61 -5.05
C ASN A 337 76.92 -8.65 -4.47
N MET A 338 76.64 -9.95 -4.66
CA MET A 338 77.54 -11.03 -4.26
C MET A 338 78.86 -11.03 -5.07
N ALA A 339 78.80 -10.76 -6.37
CA ALA A 339 79.98 -10.71 -7.23
C ALA A 339 80.92 -9.56 -6.83
N ASP A 340 80.40 -8.37 -6.53
CA ASP A 340 81.17 -7.22 -6.06
C ASP A 340 81.79 -7.47 -4.67
N GLN A 341 81.04 -8.06 -3.73
CA GLN A 341 81.58 -8.47 -2.43
C GLN A 341 82.71 -9.51 -2.59
N PHE A 342 82.56 -10.48 -3.51
CA PHE A 342 83.57 -11.50 -3.77
C PHE A 342 84.83 -10.91 -4.45
N ALA A 343 84.65 -9.99 -5.40
CA ALA A 343 85.75 -9.24 -6.02
C ALA A 343 86.51 -8.39 -4.98
N GLN A 344 85.80 -7.70 -4.09
CA GLN A 344 86.40 -6.91 -3.01
C GLN A 344 87.11 -7.79 -1.99
N ALA A 345 86.61 -9.00 -1.70
CA ALA A 345 87.27 -10.00 -0.84
C ALA A 345 88.51 -10.65 -1.48
N LEU A 346 88.58 -10.73 -2.82
CA LEU A 346 89.78 -11.16 -3.55
C LEU A 346 90.84 -10.04 -3.59
N LEU A 347 90.44 -8.82 -3.93
CA LEU A 347 91.33 -7.64 -3.95
C LEU A 347 91.88 -7.34 -2.54
N GLY A 348 91.04 -7.44 -1.51
CA GLY A 348 91.43 -7.33 -0.10
C GLY A 348 92.39 -8.41 0.40
N LYS A 349 92.65 -9.47 -0.38
CA LYS A 349 93.69 -10.48 -0.12
C LYS A 349 94.95 -10.30 -0.97
N ALA A 350 94.95 -9.38 -1.94
CA ALA A 350 96.11 -9.13 -2.81
C ALA A 350 97.15 -8.18 -2.17
N GLU A 351 96.73 -7.26 -1.29
CA GLU A 351 97.61 -6.26 -0.68
C GLU A 351 97.92 -6.54 0.81
N ALA A 352 98.79 -7.53 1.06
CA ALA A 352 99.53 -7.61 2.32
C ALA A 352 100.77 -6.67 2.26
N PRO A 353 101.10 -5.92 3.32
CA PRO A 353 101.86 -4.67 3.17
C PRO A 353 103.38 -4.82 3.13
N TYR A 354 104.06 -4.04 2.27
CA TYR A 354 105.51 -3.84 2.33
C TYR A 354 105.94 -2.36 2.30
N ARG A 355 106.05 -1.79 3.51
CA ARG A 355 107.06 -0.81 3.96
C ARG A 355 107.75 0.07 2.88
N GLY A 356 107.29 1.31 2.76
CA GLY A 356 108.04 2.45 2.22
C GLY A 356 107.43 3.75 2.74
N GLY A 357 108.23 4.69 3.25
CA GLY A 357 107.72 5.90 3.94
C GLY A 357 108.19 7.21 3.30
N GLY A 358 107.40 8.28 3.44
CA GLY A 358 107.82 9.61 3.01
C GLY A 358 106.74 10.72 3.03
N GLY A 359 106.67 11.46 4.14
CA GLY A 359 106.50 12.93 4.08
C GLY A 359 105.10 13.56 3.98
N ALA A 360 104.85 14.48 4.92
CA ALA A 360 104.26 15.81 4.72
C ALA A 360 102.74 16.00 4.42
N ALA A 361 102.02 16.19 5.53
CA ALA A 361 101.39 17.48 5.92
C ALA A 361 99.95 17.85 5.49
N ALA A 362 99.37 18.73 6.33
CA ALA A 362 98.05 19.38 6.29
C ALA A 362 96.80 18.48 6.47
N GLY A 363 95.81 18.82 7.31
CA GLY A 363 95.83 19.88 8.34
C GLY A 363 94.46 20.28 8.87
N GLY A 364 94.19 20.00 10.15
CA GLY A 364 93.02 20.50 10.90
C GLY A 364 91.68 19.78 10.60
N GLU A 365 90.69 19.79 11.50
CA GLU A 365 90.67 20.14 12.94
C GLU A 365 89.63 19.26 13.66
N ARG A 366 89.68 19.19 15.00
CA ARG A 366 88.72 18.42 15.83
C ARG A 366 88.16 19.25 16.98
N SER A 367 86.84 19.26 17.12
CA SER A 367 86.14 19.40 18.41
C SER A 367 84.80 18.65 18.26
N ALA A 368 84.47 17.53 18.91
CA ALA A 368 84.73 16.97 20.25
C ALA A 368 83.64 17.30 21.29
N VAL A 369 83.18 16.26 22.02
CA VAL A 369 82.08 16.24 23.02
C VAL A 369 80.68 16.47 22.38
N GLY A 370 79.61 15.73 22.69
CA GLY A 370 79.35 14.56 23.55
C GLY A 370 77.86 14.15 23.36
N ALA A 371 77.27 13.13 23.99
CA ALA A 371 77.74 12.15 24.97
C ALA A 371 76.86 10.85 24.87
N ALA A 372 76.87 10.01 25.90
CA ALA A 372 76.04 8.78 25.98
C ALA A 372 74.52 9.05 25.94
N GLY A 373 73.66 8.10 25.57
CA GLY A 373 73.92 6.72 25.14
C GLY A 373 72.66 5.83 25.31
N GLY A 374 72.62 4.66 24.68
CA GLY A 374 71.45 3.78 24.71
C GLY A 374 71.79 2.29 24.67
N ALA A 375 71.40 1.57 25.72
CA ALA A 375 70.94 0.19 25.60
C ALA A 375 69.40 0.22 25.47
N GLY A 376 68.71 -0.69 24.78
CA GLY A 376 69.19 -1.89 24.11
C GLY A 376 68.73 -3.17 24.82
N ASN A 377 67.56 -3.69 24.43
CA ASN A 377 67.27 -5.12 24.26
C ASN A 377 65.86 -5.34 23.65
N GLY A 378 65.64 -6.45 22.95
CA GLY A 378 64.32 -6.99 22.60
C GLY A 378 63.86 -6.72 21.16
N GLY A 379 63.79 -7.77 20.34
CA GLY A 379 63.14 -7.74 19.02
C GLY A 379 61.62 -7.96 19.11
N GLY A 380 60.92 -8.18 17.99
CA GLY A 380 61.42 -8.30 16.60
C GLY A 380 60.28 -8.61 15.63
N ASP A 381 60.60 -8.58 14.34
CA ASP A 381 59.75 -8.96 13.19
C ASP A 381 58.50 -8.04 12.98
N ASP A 382 58.02 -7.73 11.76
CA ASP A 382 58.40 -8.13 10.40
C ASP A 382 58.25 -6.95 9.39
N ALA A 383 58.54 -7.15 8.11
CA ALA A 383 58.52 -6.17 7.01
C ALA A 383 57.09 -5.86 6.46
N GLY A 384 56.86 -4.81 5.65
CA GLY A 384 57.74 -3.75 5.15
C GLY A 384 57.08 -2.86 4.06
N GLY A 385 57.86 -1.92 3.47
CA GLY A 385 57.50 -1.08 2.31
C GLY A 385 56.50 0.07 2.57
N GLY A 386 56.63 1.30 2.04
CA GLY A 386 57.72 1.92 1.27
C GLY A 386 57.82 1.48 -0.20
N GLY A 387 57.59 2.31 -1.24
CA GLY A 387 57.08 3.70 -1.30
C GLY A 387 57.85 4.60 -2.31
N GLY A 388 57.13 5.52 -2.98
CA GLY A 388 57.65 6.67 -3.77
C GLY A 388 58.41 6.35 -5.09
N ASP A 389 58.64 7.24 -6.06
CA ASP A 389 58.17 8.59 -6.49
C ASP A 389 58.52 8.69 -8.02
N ASP A 390 58.29 9.67 -8.92
CA ASP A 390 57.76 11.06 -9.08
C ASP A 390 57.38 11.16 -10.61
N ALA A 391 56.75 12.15 -11.29
CA ALA A 391 56.34 13.54 -11.10
C ALA A 391 55.24 13.87 -12.17
N GLY A 392 54.59 15.04 -12.28
CA GLY A 392 54.62 16.25 -11.46
C GLY A 392 54.21 17.53 -12.23
N GLY A 393 53.44 18.43 -11.59
CA GLY A 393 53.16 19.82 -12.03
C GLY A 393 51.98 20.04 -13.02
N GLY A 394 51.12 21.06 -12.87
CA GLY A 394 50.93 21.97 -11.73
C GLY A 394 50.27 23.34 -12.09
N GLY A 395 49.58 23.96 -11.12
CA GLY A 395 49.25 25.40 -11.09
C GLY A 395 47.75 25.78 -11.12
N GLY A 396 47.31 26.55 -10.10
CA GLY A 396 46.06 27.36 -10.04
C GLY A 396 44.72 26.60 -9.94
N ASP A 397 43.70 27.04 -9.19
CA ASP A 397 43.51 28.26 -8.38
C ASP A 397 42.52 28.02 -7.19
N ASP A 398 42.51 28.95 -6.24
CA ASP A 398 41.44 29.40 -5.33
C ASP A 398 40.50 28.43 -4.56
N ASP A 399 40.86 28.29 -3.28
CA ASP A 399 40.06 28.61 -2.07
C ASP A 399 38.78 27.83 -1.66
N GLN A 400 39.04 26.89 -0.75
CA GLN A 400 38.26 26.40 0.40
C GLN A 400 36.84 26.95 0.73
N SER A 401 35.98 25.97 1.06
CA SER A 401 35.15 25.89 2.29
C SER A 401 33.65 26.27 2.29
N VAL A 402 33.00 25.80 3.37
CA VAL A 402 31.61 26.03 3.82
C VAL A 402 30.49 25.32 3.02
N LEU A 403 30.38 24.01 3.26
CA LEU A 403 29.07 23.36 3.36
C LEU A 403 28.25 24.03 4.49
N LYS A 404 27.03 24.49 4.20
CA LYS A 404 25.97 24.62 5.22
C LYS A 404 24.56 24.67 4.62
N SER A 405 23.63 24.13 5.41
CA SER A 405 22.20 24.04 5.20
C SER A 405 21.51 25.38 4.92
N TYR A 406 20.46 25.35 4.09
CA TYR A 406 19.37 26.31 4.14
C TYR A 406 18.01 25.60 4.07
N ASP A 407 17.21 25.86 5.09
CA ASP A 407 15.75 25.73 5.14
C ASP A 407 15.20 27.09 5.62
N GLU A 408 13.91 27.31 5.43
CA GLU A 408 13.14 28.51 5.87
C GLU A 408 13.65 29.91 5.44
N ALA A 409 12.87 30.58 4.58
CA ALA A 409 12.08 31.77 4.97
C ALA A 409 11.51 32.55 3.76
N VAL A 410 10.19 32.51 3.58
CA VAL A 410 9.45 33.59 2.89
C VAL A 410 8.11 33.80 3.61
N ALA A 411 8.01 34.90 4.34
CA ALA A 411 6.76 35.37 4.95
C ALA A 411 6.78 36.90 5.06
N ALA A 412 5.60 37.52 5.02
CA ALA A 412 5.31 38.94 5.25
C ALA A 412 6.01 39.99 4.36
N THR A 413 5.21 40.60 3.48
CA THR A 413 5.14 42.08 3.40
C THR A 413 3.67 42.46 3.58
N GLU A 414 3.39 43.64 4.17
CA GLU A 414 2.11 43.94 4.81
C GLU A 414 1.33 45.09 4.13
N ASP A 415 0.00 45.02 4.27
CA ASP A 415 -0.97 46.12 4.49
C ASP A 415 -1.37 47.10 3.35
N GLY A 416 -2.60 47.60 3.46
CA GLY A 416 -3.06 48.88 2.86
C GLY A 416 -4.16 48.83 1.79
N GLY A 417 -5.45 48.81 2.17
CA GLY A 417 -6.57 49.11 1.26
C GLY A 417 -7.98 48.87 1.84
N GLU A 418 -8.81 49.92 1.91
CA GLU A 418 -10.11 49.94 2.62
C GLU A 418 -11.35 50.00 1.70
N GLU A 419 -12.47 49.45 2.22
CA GLU A 419 -13.89 49.81 2.05
C GLU A 419 -14.58 50.13 0.69
N SER A 420 -15.78 49.53 0.53
CA SER A 420 -17.10 50.18 0.26
C SER A 420 -17.93 49.82 -1.00
N ASP A 421 -19.18 49.44 -0.71
CA ASP A 421 -20.48 49.79 -1.33
C ASP A 421 -21.01 49.22 -2.66
N ALA A 422 -22.36 49.20 -2.71
CA ALA A 422 -23.31 48.76 -3.75
C ALA A 422 -23.22 47.26 -4.12
N ALA A 423 -24.20 46.38 -3.83
CA ALA A 423 -25.64 46.51 -3.62
C ALA A 423 -26.43 46.96 -4.87
N ASP A 424 -27.14 46.00 -5.48
CA ASP A 424 -28.32 46.23 -6.31
C ASP A 424 -29.27 45.03 -6.15
N ALA A 425 -30.59 45.26 -6.10
CA ALA A 425 -31.58 44.22 -5.84
C ALA A 425 -32.94 44.54 -6.48
N ASP A 426 -33.29 43.77 -7.51
CA ASP A 426 -34.64 43.56 -8.06
C ASP A 426 -34.54 42.37 -9.04
N GLY A 427 -35.57 41.55 -9.31
CA GLY A 427 -36.92 41.55 -8.76
C GLY A 427 -37.94 41.13 -9.83
N VAL A 428 -38.94 40.30 -9.46
CA VAL A 428 -40.09 39.89 -10.32
C VAL A 428 -39.67 38.93 -11.47
N ALA A 429 -40.43 37.93 -11.93
CA ALA A 429 -41.84 37.59 -11.74
C ALA A 429 -42.07 36.11 -11.38
N ALA A 430 -43.25 35.80 -10.83
CA ALA A 430 -43.80 34.46 -10.84
C ALA A 430 -44.54 34.19 -12.17
N ASN A 431 -44.66 32.92 -12.54
CA ASN A 431 -45.87 32.36 -13.15
C ASN A 431 -45.99 30.89 -12.73
N ALA A 432 -47.14 30.53 -12.17
CA ALA A 432 -47.62 29.17 -12.24
C ALA A 432 -48.40 28.99 -13.55
N ASP A 433 -48.51 27.76 -14.02
CA ASP A 433 -49.70 27.33 -14.73
C ASP A 433 -50.11 25.94 -14.23
N GLU A 434 -51.39 25.65 -14.27
CA GLU A 434 -51.99 24.44 -13.70
C GLU A 434 -52.19 23.36 -14.77
N ALA A 435 -52.39 22.10 -14.34
CA ALA A 435 -53.47 21.19 -14.77
C ALA A 435 -53.03 19.73 -15.04
N ALA A 436 -53.90 18.72 -14.89
CA ALA A 436 -55.06 18.55 -14.02
C ALA A 436 -55.58 17.09 -14.10
N VAL A 437 -56.21 16.60 -13.03
CA VAL A 437 -57.13 15.44 -12.91
C VAL A 437 -57.06 14.26 -13.91
N ALA A 438 -56.97 13.05 -13.35
CA ALA A 438 -58.04 12.04 -13.53
C ALA A 438 -57.98 10.97 -12.43
N ALA A 439 -58.98 10.94 -11.54
CA ALA A 439 -59.25 9.80 -10.66
C ALA A 439 -60.41 8.96 -11.22
N GLY A 440 -60.49 7.68 -10.83
CA GLY A 440 -61.60 6.79 -11.16
C GLY A 440 -61.80 5.77 -10.04
N GLU A 441 -63.01 5.72 -9.46
CA GLU A 441 -63.30 5.02 -8.21
C GLU A 441 -64.08 3.71 -8.39
N GLY A 442 -63.78 2.74 -7.52
CA GLY A 442 -64.73 1.75 -7.00
C GLY A 442 -64.98 0.45 -7.80
N PRO A 443 -65.69 -0.52 -7.21
CA PRO A 443 -66.37 -0.48 -5.90
C PRO A 443 -65.72 -1.35 -4.80
N GLU A 444 -66.21 -1.18 -3.57
CA GLU A 444 -65.82 -1.89 -2.34
C GLU A 444 -66.73 -3.11 -2.05
N ASP A 445 -66.25 -4.05 -1.22
CA ASP A 445 -67.06 -4.75 -0.19
C ASP A 445 -66.11 -5.32 0.90
N PRO A 446 -66.49 -5.47 2.18
CA PRO A 446 -65.53 -5.48 3.30
C PRO A 446 -65.46 -6.77 4.15
N ASP A 447 -64.31 -6.97 4.82
CA ASP A 447 -64.22 -7.44 6.21
C ASP A 447 -62.82 -7.09 6.77
N GLY A 448 -62.69 -6.78 8.07
CA GLY A 448 -61.56 -5.98 8.58
C GLY A 448 -60.61 -6.63 9.60
N ALA A 449 -59.36 -6.13 9.60
CA ALA A 449 -58.37 -6.22 10.68
C ALA A 449 -57.58 -4.89 10.75
N PRO A 450 -57.06 -4.46 11.93
CA PRO A 450 -56.46 -3.13 12.08
C PRO A 450 -54.94 -3.06 11.82
N ASP A 451 -54.47 -1.83 11.61
CA ASP A 451 -53.09 -1.34 11.66
C ASP A 451 -52.09 -1.92 10.62
N ASP A 452 -52.33 -1.60 9.35
CA ASP A 452 -51.28 -1.50 8.34
C ASP A 452 -50.29 -0.39 8.70
N VAL A 453 -49.00 -0.75 8.87
CA VAL A 453 -47.90 0.22 9.01
C VAL A 453 -47.32 0.50 7.63
N GLU A 454 -47.31 1.77 7.21
CA GLU A 454 -46.76 2.16 5.91
C GLU A 454 -45.29 1.73 5.77
N PRO A 455 -44.88 1.17 4.60
CA PRO A 455 -43.52 0.66 4.42
C PRO A 455 -42.53 1.82 4.24
N VAL A 456 -41.78 2.12 5.30
CA VAL A 456 -40.66 3.09 5.30
C VAL A 456 -39.79 2.87 4.05
N THR A 457 -39.71 3.90 3.22
CA THR A 457 -39.19 3.80 1.86
C THR A 457 -37.66 3.89 1.82
N ARG A 458 -37.10 3.65 0.62
CA ARG A 458 -35.67 3.79 0.37
C ARG A 458 -35.20 5.26 0.47
N ALA A 459 -36.10 6.23 0.30
CA ALA A 459 -35.81 7.65 0.43
C ALA A 459 -35.72 8.08 1.91
N ASP A 460 -36.69 7.71 2.74
CA ASP A 460 -36.74 8.09 4.16
C ASP A 460 -35.52 7.59 4.94
N VAL A 461 -35.04 6.38 4.59
CA VAL A 461 -33.80 5.80 5.14
C VAL A 461 -32.54 6.47 4.58
N ALA A 462 -32.56 6.98 3.34
CA ALA A 462 -31.43 7.70 2.77
C ALA A 462 -31.29 9.13 3.34
N GLU A 463 -32.41 9.83 3.55
CA GLU A 463 -32.44 11.11 4.24
C GLU A 463 -31.98 10.97 5.71
N SER A 464 -32.42 9.90 6.39
CA SER A 464 -31.90 9.54 7.72
C SER A 464 -30.45 9.07 7.71
N ALA A 465 -29.87 8.70 6.56
CA ALA A 465 -28.45 8.35 6.48
C ALA A 465 -27.59 9.62 6.41
N LEU A 466 -27.97 10.57 5.55
CA LEU A 466 -27.29 11.86 5.32
C LEU A 466 -27.14 12.69 6.61
N ARG A 467 -28.20 12.79 7.42
CA ARG A 467 -28.25 13.66 8.61
C ARG A 467 -27.23 13.35 9.71
N PHE A 468 -26.59 12.17 9.73
CA PHE A 468 -25.55 11.86 10.71
C PHE A 468 -24.17 12.41 10.30
N ASP A 469 -23.88 12.48 9.00
CA ASP A 469 -22.67 13.16 8.52
C ASP A 469 -22.80 14.67 8.83
N ASP A 470 -23.98 15.27 8.56
CA ASP A 470 -24.31 16.65 8.96
C ASP A 470 -24.25 16.87 10.49
N ALA A 471 -24.73 15.91 11.29
CA ALA A 471 -24.71 16.01 12.76
C ALA A 471 -23.28 15.92 13.34
N VAL A 472 -22.38 15.19 12.67
CA VAL A 472 -20.95 15.14 13.00
C VAL A 472 -20.27 16.47 12.65
N GLU A 473 -20.63 17.13 11.54
CA GLU A 473 -20.17 18.50 11.25
C GLU A 473 -20.67 19.52 12.28
N LEU A 474 -21.92 19.39 12.75
CA LEU A 474 -22.49 20.25 13.80
C LEU A 474 -21.84 20.05 15.17
N GLY A 475 -21.19 18.90 15.43
CA GLY A 475 -20.27 18.67 16.55
C GLY A 475 -20.84 18.75 17.98
N THR A 476 -22.15 18.98 18.15
CA THR A 476 -22.80 19.09 19.48
C THR A 476 -23.30 17.75 20.00
N ARG A 477 -23.34 17.60 21.33
CA ARG A 477 -23.75 16.37 22.01
C ARG A 477 -25.22 16.04 21.73
N GLU A 478 -26.04 17.07 21.72
CA GLU A 478 -27.48 17.01 21.54
C GLU A 478 -27.84 16.50 20.14
N ALA A 479 -27.17 16.99 19.09
CA ALA A 479 -27.41 16.55 17.72
C ALA A 479 -27.15 15.05 17.52
N VAL A 480 -26.02 14.53 18.03
CA VAL A 480 -25.68 13.09 17.95
C VAL A 480 -26.68 12.23 18.73
N ILE A 481 -27.19 12.71 19.87
CA ILE A 481 -28.25 12.03 20.64
C ILE A 481 -29.57 12.01 19.86
N GLU A 482 -30.00 13.14 19.31
CA GLU A 482 -31.28 13.25 18.60
C GLU A 482 -31.29 12.44 17.29
N GLU A 483 -30.21 12.44 16.52
CA GLU A 483 -30.08 11.64 15.29
C GLU A 483 -30.05 10.13 15.59
N LEU A 484 -29.23 9.67 16.53
CA LEU A 484 -29.21 8.25 16.91
C LEU A 484 -30.55 7.78 17.50
N ARG A 485 -31.26 8.65 18.22
CA ARG A 485 -32.64 8.36 18.66
C ARG A 485 -33.62 8.31 17.50
N GLY A 486 -33.56 9.26 16.56
CA GLY A 486 -34.41 9.27 15.36
C GLY A 486 -34.28 7.97 14.56
N ARG A 487 -33.03 7.51 14.35
CA ARG A 487 -32.72 6.21 13.71
C ARG A 487 -33.35 5.02 14.43
N ILE A 488 -33.36 5.02 15.76
CA ILE A 488 -33.95 3.94 16.58
C ILE A 488 -35.48 4.02 16.60
N GLU A 489 -36.05 5.22 16.72
CA GLU A 489 -37.50 5.45 16.79
C GLU A 489 -38.18 5.16 15.44
N ALA A 490 -37.47 5.33 14.32
CA ALA A 490 -37.89 4.93 12.97
C ALA A 490 -37.87 3.40 12.72
N LEU A 491 -37.24 2.59 13.58
CA LEU A 491 -37.27 1.12 13.42
C LEU A 491 -38.66 0.55 13.72
N PRO A 492 -39.08 -0.55 13.06
CA PRO A 492 -40.23 -1.35 13.48
C PRO A 492 -40.09 -1.81 14.95
N GLU A 493 -41.21 -1.95 15.67
CA GLU A 493 -41.18 -2.29 17.11
C GLU A 493 -40.43 -3.59 17.41
N LEU A 494 -40.66 -4.65 16.62
CA LEU A 494 -39.92 -5.92 16.75
C LEU A 494 -38.41 -5.73 16.51
N SER A 495 -38.02 -4.87 15.58
CA SER A 495 -36.62 -4.53 15.30
C SER A 495 -35.97 -3.75 16.46
N ARG A 496 -36.73 -2.91 17.19
CA ARG A 496 -36.27 -2.30 18.45
C ARG A 496 -36.14 -3.34 19.57
N GLY A 497 -37.03 -4.35 19.60
CA GLY A 497 -36.89 -5.52 20.46
C GLY A 497 -35.59 -6.28 20.20
N MET A 498 -35.27 -6.56 18.93
CA MET A 498 -34.01 -7.21 18.54
C MET A 498 -32.79 -6.36 18.93
N LEU A 499 -32.84 -5.03 18.78
CA LEU A 499 -31.77 -4.15 19.26
C LEU A 499 -31.60 -4.23 20.79
N ARG A 500 -32.70 -4.33 21.55
CA ARG A 500 -32.66 -4.54 23.00
C ARG A 500 -32.01 -5.87 23.39
N HIS A 501 -32.25 -6.92 22.62
CA HIS A 501 -31.59 -8.21 22.81
C HIS A 501 -30.06 -8.10 22.63
N TYR A 502 -29.58 -7.51 21.53
CA TYR A 502 -28.14 -7.32 21.31
C TYR A 502 -27.50 -6.46 22.41
N ARG A 503 -28.21 -5.44 22.92
CA ARG A 503 -27.78 -4.60 24.06
C ARG A 503 -27.73 -5.37 25.39
N ARG A 504 -28.38 -6.53 25.51
CA ARG A 504 -28.43 -7.36 26.73
C ARG A 504 -27.49 -8.55 26.70
N GLU A 505 -27.46 -9.29 25.59
CA GLU A 505 -26.64 -10.52 25.42
C GLU A 505 -25.25 -10.23 24.80
N GLY A 506 -25.02 -9.01 24.31
CA GLY A 506 -23.80 -8.65 23.60
C GLY A 506 -23.76 -9.25 22.19
N VAL A 507 -23.28 -10.49 22.06
CA VAL A 507 -23.07 -11.19 20.78
C VAL A 507 -24.11 -12.30 20.60
N SER A 508 -25.02 -12.15 19.63
CA SER A 508 -26.11 -13.10 19.40
C SER A 508 -26.41 -13.29 17.90
N ASP A 509 -27.20 -14.30 17.55
CA ASP A 509 -27.67 -14.52 16.18
C ASP A 509 -29.06 -13.88 15.93
N PRO A 510 -29.43 -13.58 14.66
CA PRO A 510 -30.71 -12.93 14.34
C PRO A 510 -31.97 -13.71 14.74
N VAL A 511 -31.92 -15.05 14.78
CA VAL A 511 -33.09 -15.88 15.15
C VAL A 511 -33.30 -15.86 16.65
N ALA A 512 -32.23 -15.98 17.44
CA ALA A 512 -32.28 -15.80 18.90
C ALA A 512 -32.81 -14.40 19.27
N ALA A 513 -32.29 -13.35 18.64
CA ALA A 513 -32.76 -11.97 18.85
C ALA A 513 -34.21 -11.75 18.43
N HIS A 514 -34.68 -12.40 17.37
CA HIS A 514 -36.08 -12.31 16.90
C HIS A 514 -37.05 -13.01 17.85
N ILE A 515 -36.66 -14.17 18.41
CA ILE A 515 -37.48 -14.89 19.41
C ILE A 515 -37.61 -14.07 20.71
N ASP A 516 -36.50 -13.53 21.23
CA ASP A 516 -36.50 -12.69 22.44
C ASP A 516 -37.29 -11.38 22.25
N ALA A 517 -37.32 -10.84 21.03
CA ALA A 517 -38.15 -9.70 20.65
C ALA A 517 -39.66 -10.02 20.55
N GLY A 518 -40.09 -11.27 20.81
CA GLY A 518 -41.48 -11.72 20.69
C GLY A 518 -41.88 -12.19 19.29
N GLY A 519 -40.90 -12.45 18.41
CA GLY A 519 -41.11 -13.00 17.07
C GLY A 519 -41.42 -14.50 17.06
N ASP A 520 -41.81 -14.99 15.89
CA ASP A 520 -42.24 -16.38 15.64
C ASP A 520 -41.09 -17.40 15.52
N GLY A 521 -39.84 -16.94 15.51
CA GLY A 521 -38.66 -17.79 15.34
C GLY A 521 -38.41 -18.29 13.91
N ASP A 522 -39.19 -17.84 12.91
CA ASP A 522 -38.85 -18.12 11.51
C ASP A 522 -37.57 -17.36 11.11
N SER A 523 -36.67 -18.04 10.40
CA SER A 523 -35.38 -17.46 10.05
C SER A 523 -35.49 -16.41 8.94
N GLY A 524 -36.42 -16.55 8.00
CA GLY A 524 -36.68 -15.53 6.98
C GLY A 524 -37.24 -14.24 7.60
N HIS A 525 -38.20 -14.38 8.51
CA HIS A 525 -38.74 -13.25 9.29
C HIS A 525 -37.67 -12.62 10.18
N ALA A 526 -36.87 -13.41 10.90
CA ALA A 526 -35.76 -12.94 11.72
C ALA A 526 -34.76 -12.12 10.91
N TYR A 527 -34.24 -12.64 9.79
CA TYR A 527 -33.33 -11.89 8.93
C TYR A 527 -33.99 -10.65 8.31
N SER A 528 -35.29 -10.67 8.02
CA SER A 528 -36.03 -9.50 7.53
C SER A 528 -36.22 -8.41 8.60
N ARG A 529 -36.41 -8.76 9.88
CA ARG A 529 -36.57 -7.82 11.00
C ARG A 529 -35.23 -7.33 11.58
N HIS A 530 -34.18 -8.13 11.43
CA HIS A 530 -32.78 -7.76 11.67
C HIS A 530 -32.24 -6.75 10.65
N ARG A 531 -32.63 -6.87 9.38
CA ARG A 531 -32.10 -6.06 8.26
C ARG A 531 -32.21 -4.53 8.48
N PRO A 532 -33.31 -3.96 9.02
CA PRO A 532 -33.36 -2.56 9.44
C PRO A 532 -32.32 -2.18 10.49
N VAL A 533 -32.17 -2.96 11.56
CA VAL A 533 -31.22 -2.69 12.67
C VAL A 533 -29.78 -2.65 12.15
N ARG A 534 -29.42 -3.63 11.31
CA ARG A 534 -28.10 -3.69 10.66
C ARG A 534 -27.87 -2.53 9.69
N ARG A 535 -28.90 -2.08 8.96
CA ARG A 535 -28.81 -0.94 8.02
C ARG A 535 -28.64 0.41 8.70
N ALA A 536 -29.18 0.57 9.91
CA ALA A 536 -29.01 1.78 10.72
C ALA A 536 -27.63 1.85 11.43
N GLY A 537 -26.75 0.88 11.22
CA GLY A 537 -25.42 0.80 11.86
C GLY A 537 -25.43 0.37 13.32
N LEU A 538 -26.60 0.23 13.94
CA LEU A 538 -26.78 0.04 15.39
C LEU A 538 -26.27 -1.32 15.92
N ILE A 539 -25.96 -2.26 15.01
CA ILE A 539 -25.32 -3.54 15.27
C ILE A 539 -24.26 -3.87 14.20
N ARG A 540 -23.15 -4.48 14.63
CA ARG A 540 -22.01 -4.88 13.77
C ARG A 540 -21.83 -6.39 13.73
N HIS A 541 -21.26 -6.94 12.66
CA HIS A 541 -21.05 -8.39 12.51
C HIS A 541 -19.92 -8.88 13.44
N ALA A 542 -20.15 -9.98 14.14
CA ALA A 542 -19.21 -10.62 15.07
C ALA A 542 -18.62 -11.94 14.54
N GLY A 543 -18.88 -12.26 13.26
CA GLY A 543 -18.47 -13.52 12.63
C GLY A 543 -19.53 -14.62 12.74
N ARG A 544 -19.44 -15.62 11.85
CA ARG A 544 -20.34 -16.80 11.80
C ARG A 544 -21.84 -16.46 11.89
N GLY A 545 -22.27 -15.34 11.28
CA GLY A 545 -23.66 -14.90 11.28
C GLY A 545 -24.17 -14.29 12.60
N HIS A 546 -23.30 -14.10 13.59
CA HIS A 546 -23.62 -13.42 14.84
C HIS A 546 -23.36 -11.91 14.71
N TYR A 547 -24.03 -11.12 15.55
CA TYR A 547 -23.97 -9.66 15.55
C TYR A 547 -23.86 -9.13 16.99
N ALA A 548 -23.23 -7.97 17.13
CA ALA A 548 -22.97 -7.28 18.39
C ALA A 548 -23.59 -5.88 18.39
N TYR A 549 -24.02 -5.39 19.56
CA TYR A 549 -24.44 -4.01 19.78
C TYR A 549 -23.31 -3.02 19.44
N ALA A 550 -23.61 -1.97 18.66
CA ALA A 550 -22.60 -1.04 18.12
C ALA A 550 -22.80 0.44 18.50
N VAL A 551 -23.88 0.78 19.21
CA VAL A 551 -24.18 2.19 19.58
C VAL A 551 -23.03 2.88 20.34
N PRO A 552 -22.34 2.24 21.32
CA PRO A 552 -21.18 2.86 21.97
C PRO A 552 -20.03 3.16 20.99
N ASP A 553 -19.81 2.28 20.01
CA ASP A 553 -18.72 2.42 19.03
C ASP A 553 -19.02 3.52 18.02
N LEU A 554 -20.26 3.63 17.53
CA LEU A 554 -20.71 4.76 16.70
C LEU A 554 -20.50 6.12 17.38
N ILE A 555 -20.64 6.18 18.71
CA ILE A 555 -20.41 7.40 19.50
C ILE A 555 -18.90 7.68 19.67
N ARG A 556 -18.04 6.65 19.79
CA ARG A 556 -16.58 6.82 19.78
C ARG A 556 -16.10 7.32 18.41
N GLU A 557 -16.58 6.72 17.32
CA GLU A 557 -16.30 7.10 15.93
C GLU A 557 -16.74 8.55 15.62
N ALA A 558 -17.97 8.94 15.98
CA ALA A 558 -18.52 10.28 15.74
C ALA A 558 -17.71 11.42 16.38
N TYR A 559 -16.94 11.14 17.44
CA TYR A 559 -16.05 12.10 18.10
C TYR A 559 -14.56 11.81 17.86
N ALA A 560 -14.23 10.92 16.91
CA ALA A 560 -12.85 10.51 16.59
C ALA A 560 -12.03 10.10 17.83
N ASP A 561 -12.63 9.28 18.70
CA ASP A 561 -12.06 8.75 19.95
C ASP A 561 -11.64 9.82 20.99
N ARG A 562 -12.18 11.05 20.89
CA ARG A 562 -11.83 12.18 21.80
C ARG A 562 -12.66 12.23 23.09
N LEU A 563 -13.71 11.41 23.22
CA LEU A 563 -14.54 11.35 24.42
C LEU A 563 -13.95 10.38 25.46
N ASP A 564 -14.14 10.70 26.74
CA ASP A 564 -13.89 9.72 27.80
C ASP A 564 -15.06 8.73 27.96
N GLU A 565 -14.76 7.57 28.54
CA GLU A 565 -15.75 6.51 28.76
C GLU A 565 -16.88 6.91 29.71
N ALA A 566 -16.78 8.00 30.49
CA ALA A 566 -17.93 8.51 31.25
C ALA A 566 -18.90 9.27 30.33
N SER A 567 -18.35 10.07 29.42
CA SER A 567 -19.07 10.88 28.44
C SER A 567 -19.77 10.01 27.40
N VAL A 568 -19.10 8.97 26.88
CA VAL A 568 -19.69 7.96 25.98
C VAL A 568 -20.88 7.29 26.65
N ARG A 569 -20.72 6.74 27.86
CA ARG A 569 -21.80 6.06 28.61
C ARG A 569 -23.02 6.95 28.87
N GLU A 570 -22.82 8.24 29.10
CA GLU A 570 -23.94 9.18 29.29
C GLU A 570 -24.66 9.50 27.96
N ILE A 571 -23.95 9.59 26.83
CA ILE A 571 -24.58 9.70 25.49
C ILE A 571 -25.34 8.40 25.16
N VAL A 572 -24.71 7.23 25.35
CA VAL A 572 -25.37 5.92 25.14
C VAL A 572 -26.64 5.82 25.97
N ARG A 573 -26.60 6.19 27.26
CA ARG A 573 -27.80 6.20 28.13
C ARG A 573 -28.90 7.14 27.66
N ALA A 574 -28.56 8.27 27.04
CA ALA A 574 -29.55 9.17 26.45
C ALA A 574 -30.18 8.55 25.19
N VAL A 575 -29.37 7.95 24.31
CA VAL A 575 -29.83 7.24 23.10
C VAL A 575 -30.70 6.02 23.46
N GLU A 576 -30.30 5.24 24.46
CA GLU A 576 -31.04 4.07 24.95
C GLU A 576 -32.45 4.38 25.45
N THR A 577 -32.76 5.65 25.78
CA THR A 577 -34.12 6.02 26.19
C THR A 577 -35.19 5.76 25.12
N ALA A 578 -34.79 5.69 23.84
CA ALA A 578 -35.67 5.41 22.70
C ALA A 578 -36.18 3.95 22.61
N PHE A 579 -35.46 2.98 23.19
CA PHE A 579 -35.80 1.55 23.05
C PHE A 579 -35.70 0.71 24.33
N VAL A 580 -35.02 1.19 25.37
CA VAL A 580 -34.87 0.50 26.67
C VAL A 580 -35.90 1.06 27.67
N PRO A 581 -36.87 0.26 28.17
CA PRO A 581 -37.83 0.69 29.18
C PRO A 581 -37.16 1.14 30.48
N PRO A 582 -37.76 2.08 31.27
CA PRO A 582 -37.15 2.59 32.50
C PRO A 582 -36.72 1.53 33.53
N ALA A 583 -37.36 0.35 33.53
CA ALA A 583 -37.02 -0.76 34.42
C ALA A 583 -35.70 -1.49 34.03
N GLU A 584 -35.25 -1.38 32.79
CA GLU A 584 -34.12 -2.15 32.22
C GLU A 584 -32.84 -1.29 32.08
N ARG A 585 -32.91 0.00 32.44
CA ARG A 585 -31.80 0.98 32.35
C ARG A 585 -30.76 0.86 33.46
N SER A 586 -30.87 -0.15 34.33
CA SER A 586 -29.93 -0.44 35.42
C SER A 586 -28.61 -1.06 34.93
N TYR A 587 -28.62 -1.73 33.77
CA TYR A 587 -27.43 -2.37 33.20
C TYR A 587 -26.41 -1.36 32.62
N PRO A 588 -25.09 -1.54 32.84
CA PRO A 588 -24.05 -0.83 32.10
C PRO A 588 -24.10 -1.23 30.61
N PRO A 589 -23.90 -0.28 29.66
CA PRO A 589 -23.94 -0.61 28.23
C PRO A 589 -22.63 -1.24 27.70
N ASP A 590 -21.56 -1.24 28.48
CA ASP A 590 -20.22 -1.73 28.10
C ASP A 590 -19.74 -2.92 28.98
N ALA A 591 -20.66 -3.64 29.63
CA ALA A 591 -20.30 -4.81 30.44
C ALA A 591 -20.01 -6.05 29.56
N ASP A 592 -18.99 -6.82 29.91
CA ASP A 592 -18.76 -8.14 29.31
C ASP A 592 -19.85 -9.11 29.79
N PRO A 593 -20.62 -9.78 28.91
CA PRO A 593 -21.63 -10.75 29.32
C PRO A 593 -21.06 -11.93 30.12
N ALA A 594 -19.74 -12.18 30.09
CA ALA A 594 -19.08 -13.17 30.94
C ALA A 594 -19.00 -12.78 32.43
N GLU A 595 -19.21 -11.51 32.80
CA GLU A 595 -19.26 -11.04 34.20
C GLU A 595 -20.69 -11.01 34.79
N VAL A 596 -21.70 -11.50 34.05
CA VAL A 596 -23.12 -11.44 34.43
C VAL A 596 -23.59 -12.75 35.07
N ASP A 597 -23.87 -12.71 36.38
CA ASP A 597 -24.44 -13.85 37.12
C ASP A 597 -25.95 -13.99 36.83
N VAL A 598 -26.33 -15.02 36.08
CA VAL A 598 -27.72 -15.30 35.70
C VAL A 598 -28.42 -16.08 36.82
N GLY A 599 -29.04 -15.35 37.75
CA GLY A 599 -29.88 -15.93 38.79
C GLY A 599 -31.08 -16.70 38.21
N ASP A 600 -31.03 -18.03 38.32
CA ASP A 600 -32.04 -18.96 37.79
C ASP A 600 -33.45 -18.69 38.37
N GLY A 601 -34.45 -18.70 37.49
CA GLY A 601 -35.82 -18.28 37.78
C GLY A 601 -36.85 -19.37 37.50
N SER A 602 -36.98 -20.36 38.40
CA SER A 602 -37.99 -21.42 38.28
C SER A 602 -38.75 -21.75 39.59
N GLY A 603 -40.06 -21.49 39.58
CA GLY A 603 -41.02 -21.88 40.64
C GLY A 603 -41.00 -20.99 41.91
N GLU A 604 -42.08 -20.90 42.70
CA GLU A 604 -43.46 -21.35 42.49
C GLU A 604 -44.44 -20.49 43.36
N THR A 605 -45.75 -20.71 43.26
CA THR A 605 -46.78 -19.81 43.83
C THR A 605 -47.08 -20.00 45.34
N GLY A 606 -47.26 -18.92 46.11
CA GLY A 606 -47.86 -18.95 47.45
C GLY A 606 -48.02 -17.55 48.12
N PRO A 607 -49.15 -17.21 48.75
CA PRO A 607 -49.38 -15.91 49.42
C PRO A 607 -49.21 -15.94 50.97
N GLU A 608 -49.58 -14.84 51.64
CA GLU A 608 -49.45 -14.52 53.10
C GLU A 608 -48.04 -14.01 53.52
N GLY A 609 -47.86 -13.04 54.43
CA GLY A 609 -48.82 -12.16 55.12
C GLY A 609 -48.12 -11.17 56.12
N GLU A 610 -48.71 -9.97 56.29
CA GLU A 610 -48.54 -8.93 57.35
C GLU A 610 -47.17 -8.67 58.08
N GLY A 611 -46.70 -7.40 58.03
CA GLY A 611 -45.75 -6.80 58.99
C GLY A 611 -44.24 -6.96 58.68
N GLY A 612 -43.32 -6.17 59.26
CA GLY A 612 -43.50 -4.96 60.09
C GLY A 612 -42.20 -4.47 60.79
N SER A 613 -41.87 -3.18 60.62
CA SER A 613 -41.00 -2.32 61.47
C SER A 613 -39.55 -2.71 61.89
N ALA A 614 -38.62 -1.80 61.54
CA ALA A 614 -37.57 -1.19 62.38
C ALA A 614 -36.24 -1.93 62.73
N ASP A 615 -35.17 -1.13 62.63
CA ASP A 615 -33.94 -0.99 63.45
C ASP A 615 -33.31 -2.21 64.17
N GLY A 616 -32.00 -2.40 63.96
CA GLY A 616 -31.13 -3.26 64.78
C GLY A 616 -29.64 -3.07 64.50
N ASP A 617 -28.87 -2.64 65.51
CA ASP A 617 -27.41 -2.42 65.46
C ASP A 617 -26.66 -3.36 66.45
N ALA A 618 -25.34 -3.48 66.29
CA ALA A 618 -24.34 -3.95 67.24
C ALA A 618 -24.19 -5.47 67.60
N ALA A 619 -23.25 -6.12 66.90
CA ALA A 619 -21.99 -6.70 67.44
C ALA A 619 -21.93 -7.99 68.34
N ILE A 620 -20.67 -8.42 68.60
CA ILE A 620 -20.11 -9.26 69.71
C ILE A 620 -19.58 -10.69 69.34
N GLY A 621 -18.36 -11.03 69.85
CA GLY A 621 -17.79 -12.39 70.03
C GLY A 621 -16.63 -12.75 69.07
N GLU A 622 -15.33 -12.73 69.40
CA GLU A 622 -14.50 -13.39 70.46
C GLU A 622 -14.11 -14.87 70.23
N THR A 623 -12.81 -15.10 69.94
CA THR A 623 -11.86 -16.15 70.43
C THR A 623 -10.67 -16.20 69.44
N ALA A 624 -9.39 -16.05 69.83
CA ALA A 624 -8.48 -16.96 70.57
C ALA A 624 -8.15 -18.25 69.78
N SER A 625 -6.89 -18.69 69.58
CA SER A 625 -5.59 -18.33 70.18
C SER A 625 -4.37 -18.81 69.34
N GLU A 626 -3.19 -18.20 69.52
CA GLU A 626 -1.79 -18.77 69.65
C GLU A 626 -1.35 -19.99 68.79
N ASP A 627 -0.11 -20.16 68.26
CA ASP A 627 1.18 -19.42 68.14
C ASP A 627 2.07 -20.24 67.12
N GLY A 628 3.27 -19.93 66.60
CA GLY A 628 4.27 -18.85 66.76
C GLY A 628 5.59 -19.14 66.00
N GLY A 629 6.51 -18.16 65.89
CA GLY A 629 7.85 -18.27 65.27
C GLY A 629 7.88 -18.08 63.72
N VAL A 630 8.74 -17.29 63.05
CA VAL A 630 10.01 -16.56 63.38
C VAL A 630 11.17 -17.53 63.68
N VAL A 631 12.38 -17.49 63.08
CA VAL A 631 13.27 -16.48 62.41
C VAL A 631 13.86 -17.09 61.11
N ASP A 632 14.16 -16.43 59.97
CA ASP A 632 15.05 -15.28 59.60
C ASP A 632 16.44 -15.66 59.03
N SER A 633 17.00 -14.77 58.18
CA SER A 633 18.38 -14.64 57.68
C SER A 633 18.92 -15.56 56.55
N GLY A 634 19.70 -14.98 55.63
CA GLY A 634 20.72 -15.69 54.82
C GLY A 634 20.87 -15.28 53.34
N ASP A 635 21.80 -14.36 53.03
CA ASP A 635 22.18 -13.96 51.67
C ASP A 635 22.79 -15.09 50.80
N GLY A 636 22.79 -14.94 49.47
CA GLY A 636 23.52 -15.83 48.55
C GLY A 636 23.50 -15.38 47.08
N ASP A 637 24.69 -15.18 46.49
CA ASP A 637 24.88 -14.49 45.20
C ASP A 637 25.31 -15.42 44.04
N ALA A 638 24.84 -15.09 42.83
CA ALA A 638 25.42 -15.37 41.50
C ALA A 638 25.73 -16.82 40.97
N MET A 639 26.08 -16.85 39.67
CA MET A 639 26.73 -17.90 38.86
C MET A 639 25.90 -19.12 38.38
N GLY A 640 26.08 -19.50 37.10
CA GLY A 640 25.75 -20.86 36.61
C GLY A 640 25.29 -21.00 35.15
N ALA A 641 26.13 -20.67 34.17
CA ALA A 641 25.81 -20.87 32.74
C ALA A 641 25.58 -22.35 32.35
N ARG A 642 24.84 -22.59 31.24
CA ARG A 642 24.83 -23.86 30.50
C ARG A 642 24.75 -23.63 28.99
N GLU A 643 25.53 -24.42 28.26
CA GLU A 643 25.62 -24.44 26.80
C GLU A 643 24.83 -25.62 26.22
N GLU A 644 24.54 -25.53 24.90
CA GLU A 644 24.29 -26.61 23.91
C GLU A 644 23.23 -27.72 24.16
N GLY A 645 22.50 -28.07 23.09
CA GLY A 645 21.52 -29.16 23.09
C GLY A 645 20.56 -29.13 21.89
N GLU A 646 20.82 -30.00 20.92
CA GLU A 646 20.17 -30.19 19.61
C GLU A 646 18.62 -30.12 19.58
N ARG A 647 18.04 -29.61 18.47
CA ARG A 647 16.60 -29.72 18.15
C ARG A 647 16.33 -30.80 17.10
N PRO A 648 15.54 -31.86 17.39
CA PRO A 648 14.91 -32.69 16.37
C PRO A 648 13.63 -32.04 15.82
N THR A 649 13.21 -32.44 14.62
CA THR A 649 12.05 -31.87 13.91
C THR A 649 10.78 -32.73 14.02
N SER A 650 9.67 -32.17 13.54
CA SER A 650 8.39 -32.82 13.19
C SER A 650 7.39 -33.18 14.30
N ALA A 651 6.24 -32.51 14.25
CA ALA A 651 4.91 -33.07 14.52
C ALA A 651 3.88 -32.22 13.75
N LEU A 652 3.18 -32.80 12.77
CA LEU A 652 2.13 -32.12 12.00
C LEU A 652 0.81 -32.12 12.75
N SER A 653 0.00 -31.07 12.59
CA SER A 653 -1.32 -30.95 13.21
C SER A 653 -2.31 -31.99 12.67
N ASP A 654 -3.15 -32.55 13.56
CA ASP A 654 -4.17 -33.57 13.23
C ASP A 654 -5.24 -33.11 12.22
N ALA A 655 -5.27 -31.82 11.85
CA ALA A 655 -6.04 -31.33 10.70
C ALA A 655 -5.66 -32.09 9.40
N ALA A 656 -4.37 -32.36 9.18
CA ALA A 656 -3.87 -33.00 7.96
C ALA A 656 -4.37 -34.45 7.77
N ARG A 657 -4.66 -35.18 8.87
CA ARG A 657 -5.16 -36.56 8.78
C ARG A 657 -6.60 -36.66 8.27
N ARG A 658 -7.43 -35.63 8.50
CA ARG A 658 -8.87 -35.70 8.21
C ARG A 658 -9.24 -35.48 6.74
N LEU A 659 -8.29 -35.03 5.90
CA LEU A 659 -8.49 -34.91 4.45
C LEU A 659 -8.25 -36.22 3.69
N ALA A 660 -7.44 -37.14 4.22
CA ALA A 660 -7.04 -38.36 3.51
C ALA A 660 -8.15 -39.43 3.44
N ASP A 661 -8.95 -39.59 4.51
CA ASP A 661 -9.91 -40.70 4.67
C ASP A 661 -11.24 -40.53 3.89
N ARG A 662 -11.29 -39.68 2.85
CA ARG A 662 -12.49 -39.49 1.99
C ARG A 662 -12.30 -39.85 0.51
N GLY A 663 -11.13 -40.38 0.12
CA GLY A 663 -10.72 -40.56 -1.28
C GLY A 663 -10.54 -41.99 -1.79
N SER A 664 -11.34 -42.98 -1.36
CA SER A 664 -11.15 -44.37 -1.81
C SER A 664 -12.41 -45.27 -1.71
N ALA A 665 -13.40 -45.07 -2.59
CA ALA A 665 -14.63 -45.88 -2.59
C ALA A 665 -15.35 -46.05 -3.96
N THR A 666 -14.62 -46.28 -5.06
CA THR A 666 -15.19 -46.83 -6.32
C THR A 666 -14.07 -47.34 -7.24
N ASP A 667 -13.94 -48.66 -7.39
CA ASP A 667 -13.36 -49.32 -8.58
C ASP A 667 -13.71 -50.84 -8.58
N GLU A 668 -14.92 -51.19 -9.05
CA GLU A 668 -15.33 -52.54 -9.53
C GLU A 668 -16.58 -52.42 -10.43
#